data_AF-A0A661P143-F1
#
_entry.id   AF-A0A661P143-F1
#
_cell.length_a   1.000
_cell.length_b   1.000
_cell.length_c   1.000
_cell.angle_alpha   90.00
_cell.angle_beta   90.00
_cell.angle_gamma   90.00
#
_symmetry.space_group_name_H-M   'P 1'
#
loop_
_entity.id
_entity.type
_entity.pdbx_description
1 polymer ?
#
loop_
_entity_poly.entity_id
_entity_poly.type
_entity_poly.pdbx_seq_one_letter_code
_entity_poly.pdbx_strand_id
1 'polypeptide(L)'
;MGQDGELDIVLVGRQLVDNENLGIGYLLAAARQAELRAEMLILNGWADLNRVASEINRRNPPLVGLAFPDGGSAPLPLSLGELLRATGYGGHITAGGPFATLARGWLLDRYGWLDSVVRYAGEVPLVGLARCLRDGTTSLTTVPGLTTRQGDGTAAAVLDPSPLELFPEHGELPEVLGQPMVHAVATRGCRGRCAYCGPATLQQQEREEGRRAGHDRMTLTGAGVGGQRRRSVQSICDEMAQLWHESGVRYFYFVDEHLLPRRQDAALAMLGAWQQELKRRGVGALGIGCMLRSDLVTPPILESFAELGLVRTFLGVELATADEHRQFGRGGRLDRGLNALDTLQQLGVAASCNLMLVHPYSTTRSVIAGLETLSAMGAHGVEATQMQIYHGTKLHEQIAREGRVTGNPLQYGYRFLDPVVERFAAAFTRLRFDAFGDYSLTCRHHDAALAVTLAKRLHPDLPLTDLAARLKAASAASNQLRIACYTEALTLAEQERNGDAITQLIDRAHQATAPIAADLTAITSDVLHRIAQPARPFAPMRSAAVGLLGFCLAGASLAACQGPSPVGPPPPASVDLATAPSTPAPGPAPSPADTNPPAALPASTSQPSSSVGCSEARQDELKQKVATIVAGIDTCATRTVLFGWGFKDGPISIRSREGSEQRNAANDERIKKALQQQLTQEERQCLIEQSVFVPREGTQTAQRDKLLHTFEKSCIRRAGSHGPAVLVEVDRHGKAVNIRAADRNKRLSPPVHACIVRALKGLTFPCLTGEEVTRWDPHPVIME
;
A
#
# COMPACT_ATOMS: atom_id res chain seq x y z
N MET A 1 -31.57 -21.92 -24.25
CA MET A 1 -32.27 -20.74 -23.70
C MET A 1 -31.29 -20.01 -22.81
N GLY A 2 -30.69 -18.86 -23.15
CA GLY A 2 -30.80 -18.02 -24.35
C GLY A 2 -30.41 -16.59 -23.96
N GLN A 3 -29.12 -16.24 -24.00
CA GLN A 3 -28.60 -14.98 -23.44
C GLN A 3 -27.50 -14.28 -24.26
N ASP A 4 -27.26 -14.69 -25.51
CA ASP A 4 -26.33 -14.04 -26.45
C ASP A 4 -26.91 -12.73 -27.00
N GLY A 5 -27.20 -11.78 -26.12
CA GLY A 5 -27.36 -10.37 -26.47
C GLY A 5 -25.99 -9.68 -26.47
N GLU A 6 -25.79 -8.73 -27.38
CA GLU A 6 -24.58 -7.91 -27.41
C GLU A 6 -24.39 -7.16 -26.08
N LEU A 7 -23.14 -6.92 -25.68
CA LEU A 7 -22.79 -6.17 -24.47
C LEU A 7 -22.73 -4.68 -24.78
N ASP A 8 -23.47 -3.86 -24.03
CA ASP A 8 -23.42 -2.41 -24.17
C ASP A 8 -22.12 -1.83 -23.57
N ILE A 9 -21.63 -2.38 -22.45
CA ILE A 9 -20.52 -1.80 -21.68
C ILE A 9 -19.57 -2.88 -21.15
N VAL A 10 -18.26 -2.64 -21.26
CA VAL A 10 -17.26 -3.32 -20.42
C VAL A 10 -16.56 -2.30 -19.52
N LEU A 11 -16.61 -2.53 -18.21
CA LEU A 11 -15.93 -1.73 -17.20
C LEU A 11 -14.63 -2.44 -16.77
N VAL A 12 -13.54 -1.71 -16.60
CA VAL A 12 -12.23 -2.28 -16.26
C VAL A 12 -11.64 -1.57 -15.03
N GLY A 13 -11.21 -2.35 -14.04
CA GLY A 13 -10.55 -1.85 -12.84
C GLY A 13 -9.84 -2.94 -12.05
N ARG A 14 -9.10 -2.54 -11.00
CA ARG A 14 -8.54 -3.49 -10.02
C ARG A 14 -9.64 -4.05 -9.13
N GLN A 15 -9.50 -5.30 -8.71
CA GLN A 15 -10.30 -6.02 -7.71
C GLN A 15 -9.31 -6.92 -6.96
N LEU A 16 -8.89 -6.54 -5.76
CA LEU A 16 -7.91 -7.33 -4.99
C LEU A 16 -8.64 -8.33 -4.09
N VAL A 17 -7.91 -9.34 -3.60
CA VAL A 17 -8.45 -10.42 -2.76
C VAL A 17 -9.12 -9.88 -1.48
N ASP A 18 -8.66 -8.73 -1.00
CA ASP A 18 -9.10 -8.03 0.21
C ASP A 18 -9.83 -6.69 -0.08
N ASN A 19 -10.06 -6.34 -1.35
CA ASN A 19 -10.52 -4.98 -1.71
C ASN A 19 -11.42 -4.98 -2.96
N GLU A 20 -12.72 -4.78 -2.72
CA GLU A 20 -13.74 -4.68 -3.76
C GLU A 20 -13.77 -3.32 -4.47
N ASN A 21 -13.97 -3.34 -5.78
CA ASN A 21 -14.19 -2.15 -6.60
C ASN A 21 -15.64 -1.67 -6.52
N LEU A 22 -16.02 -1.19 -5.34
CA LEU A 22 -17.36 -0.70 -5.05
C LEU A 22 -17.82 0.41 -6.03
N GLY A 23 -16.88 1.20 -6.54
CA GLY A 23 -17.14 2.21 -7.58
C GLY A 23 -17.69 1.60 -8.87
N ILE A 24 -17.11 0.48 -9.36
CA ILE A 24 -17.67 -0.26 -10.50
C ILE A 24 -18.98 -0.97 -10.11
N GLY A 25 -19.10 -1.50 -8.88
CA GLY A 25 -20.36 -2.09 -8.38
C GLY A 25 -21.57 -1.14 -8.48
N TYR A 26 -21.37 0.15 -8.16
CA TYR A 26 -22.40 1.18 -8.37
C TYR A 26 -22.70 1.45 -9.86
N LEU A 27 -21.69 1.41 -10.73
CA LEU A 27 -21.88 1.60 -12.18
C LEU A 27 -22.60 0.42 -12.84
N LEU A 28 -22.35 -0.81 -12.39
CA LEU A 28 -23.07 -2.01 -12.82
C LEU A 28 -24.55 -1.94 -12.39
N ALA A 29 -24.82 -1.59 -11.11
CA ALA A 29 -26.18 -1.38 -10.61
C ALA A 29 -26.95 -0.31 -11.40
N ALA A 30 -26.29 0.81 -11.74
CA ALA A 30 -26.86 1.87 -12.57
C ALA A 30 -27.15 1.39 -14.01
N ALA A 31 -26.24 0.64 -14.62
CA ALA A 31 -26.43 0.05 -15.95
C ALA A 31 -27.61 -0.95 -15.95
N ARG A 32 -27.69 -1.84 -14.95
CA ARG A 32 -28.79 -2.80 -14.79
C ARG A 32 -30.14 -2.09 -14.60
N GLN A 33 -30.22 -1.06 -13.76
CA GLN A 33 -31.45 -0.25 -13.62
C GLN A 33 -31.83 0.48 -14.93
N ALA A 34 -30.85 0.81 -15.76
CA ALA A 34 -31.03 1.48 -17.04
C ALA A 34 -31.31 0.54 -18.23
N GLU A 35 -31.45 -0.76 -17.99
CA GLU A 35 -31.60 -1.83 -18.99
C GLU A 35 -30.43 -1.89 -20.00
N LEU A 36 -29.21 -1.73 -19.49
CA LEU A 36 -27.95 -1.85 -20.22
C LEU A 36 -27.16 -3.08 -19.74
N ARG A 37 -26.63 -3.87 -20.68
CA ARG A 37 -25.77 -5.03 -20.40
C ARG A 37 -24.34 -4.56 -20.15
N ALA A 38 -23.94 -4.58 -18.89
CA ALA A 38 -22.59 -4.21 -18.45
C ALA A 38 -21.89 -5.38 -17.72
N GLU A 39 -20.59 -5.54 -17.93
CA GLU A 39 -19.75 -6.49 -17.18
C GLU A 39 -18.43 -5.84 -16.74
N MET A 40 -17.85 -6.34 -15.63
CA MET A 40 -16.53 -5.94 -15.17
C MET A 40 -15.45 -6.93 -15.62
N LEU A 41 -14.33 -6.41 -16.14
CA LEU A 41 -13.09 -7.16 -16.30
C LEU A 41 -12.04 -6.67 -15.30
N ILE A 42 -11.47 -7.61 -14.56
CA ILE A 42 -10.40 -7.33 -13.59
C ILE A 42 -9.08 -7.10 -14.31
N LEU A 43 -8.40 -6.01 -13.99
CA LEU A 43 -7.05 -5.66 -14.43
C LEU A 43 -6.22 -5.32 -13.17
N ASN A 44 -5.58 -6.33 -12.57
CA ASN A 44 -4.86 -6.15 -11.31
C ASN A 44 -3.38 -5.79 -11.50
N GLY A 45 -2.77 -6.28 -12.59
CA GLY A 45 -1.38 -5.99 -12.94
C GLY A 45 -1.06 -6.25 -14.42
N TRP A 46 0.19 -6.02 -14.81
CA TRP A 46 0.67 -6.05 -16.20
C TRP A 46 0.40 -7.36 -16.96
N ALA A 47 0.33 -8.49 -16.24
CA ALA A 47 0.05 -9.81 -16.82
C ALA A 47 -1.39 -9.94 -17.37
N ASP A 48 -2.33 -9.15 -16.85
CA ASP A 48 -3.73 -9.18 -17.28
C ASP A 48 -3.97 -8.50 -18.64
N LEU A 49 -3.08 -7.60 -19.07
CA LEU A 49 -3.30 -6.73 -20.25
C LEU A 49 -3.69 -7.51 -21.52
N ASN A 50 -2.96 -8.57 -21.85
CA ASN A 50 -3.25 -9.39 -23.03
C ASN A 50 -4.62 -10.09 -22.91
N ARG A 51 -4.95 -10.61 -21.72
CA ARG A 51 -6.22 -11.31 -21.46
C ARG A 51 -7.39 -10.33 -21.58
N VAL A 52 -7.32 -9.20 -20.89
CA VAL A 52 -8.36 -8.17 -20.87
C VAL A 52 -8.57 -7.56 -22.26
N ALA A 53 -7.49 -7.21 -22.98
CA ALA A 53 -7.63 -6.68 -24.34
C ALA A 53 -8.22 -7.71 -25.34
N SER A 54 -7.80 -8.98 -25.25
CA SER A 54 -8.37 -10.06 -26.08
C SER A 54 -9.85 -10.31 -25.77
N GLU A 55 -10.23 -10.25 -24.49
CA GLU A 55 -11.60 -10.39 -24.03
C GLU A 55 -12.49 -9.24 -24.54
N ILE A 56 -12.01 -8.00 -24.46
CA ILE A 56 -12.69 -6.81 -25.01
C ILE A 56 -12.82 -6.91 -26.53
N ASN A 57 -11.75 -7.26 -27.25
CA ASN A 57 -11.80 -7.42 -28.71
C ASN A 57 -12.74 -8.55 -29.15
N ARG A 58 -12.84 -9.65 -28.39
CA ARG A 58 -13.77 -10.77 -28.69
C ARG A 58 -15.22 -10.36 -28.47
N ARG A 59 -15.50 -9.57 -27.43
CA ARG A 59 -16.85 -9.07 -27.08
C ARG A 59 -17.28 -7.87 -27.94
N ASN A 60 -16.31 -7.08 -28.39
CA ASN A 60 -16.46 -5.85 -29.17
C ASN A 60 -17.62 -4.94 -28.69
N PRO A 61 -17.67 -4.55 -27.41
CA PRO A 61 -18.70 -3.65 -26.90
C PRO A 61 -18.59 -2.26 -27.57
N PRO A 62 -19.69 -1.48 -27.65
CA PRO A 62 -19.62 -0.10 -28.14
C PRO A 62 -18.94 0.84 -27.13
N LEU A 63 -18.90 0.49 -25.84
CA LEU A 63 -18.29 1.29 -24.77
C LEU A 63 -17.36 0.46 -23.85
N VAL A 64 -16.15 0.98 -23.65
CA VAL A 64 -15.22 0.55 -22.59
C VAL A 64 -15.02 1.69 -21.59
N GLY A 65 -15.27 1.43 -20.31
CA GLY A 65 -14.99 2.35 -19.20
C GLY A 65 -13.77 1.89 -18.41
N LEU A 66 -12.75 2.75 -18.28
CA LEU A 66 -11.53 2.47 -17.54
C LEU A 66 -11.54 3.23 -16.21
N ALA A 67 -11.31 2.53 -15.09
CA ALA A 67 -11.25 3.12 -13.76
C ALA A 67 -9.88 3.74 -13.45
N PHE A 68 -9.89 4.99 -12.99
CA PHE A 68 -8.73 5.81 -12.63
C PHE A 68 -8.95 6.41 -11.24
N PRO A 69 -8.72 5.63 -10.15
CA PRO A 69 -8.91 6.11 -8.79
C PRO A 69 -7.84 7.14 -8.40
N ASP A 70 -6.57 6.85 -8.69
CA ASP A 70 -5.41 7.68 -8.36
C ASP A 70 -4.40 7.72 -9.54
N GLY A 71 -3.42 8.63 -9.46
CA GLY A 71 -2.41 8.79 -10.51
C GLY A 71 -1.35 7.67 -10.54
N GLY A 72 -1.10 7.04 -9.39
CA GLY A 72 -0.09 5.98 -9.25
C GLY A 72 -0.53 4.67 -9.87
N SER A 73 -1.81 4.30 -9.74
CA SER A 73 -2.38 3.10 -10.38
C SER A 73 -2.74 3.28 -11.87
N ALA A 74 -2.81 4.53 -12.35
CA ALA A 74 -3.14 4.87 -13.73
C ALA A 74 -2.27 4.24 -14.85
N PRO A 75 -0.97 3.89 -14.68
CA PRO A 75 -0.16 3.24 -15.72
C PRO A 75 -0.78 1.98 -16.33
N LEU A 76 -1.49 1.18 -15.54
CA LEU A 76 -2.16 -0.05 -15.99
C LEU A 76 -3.29 0.24 -17.00
N PRO A 77 -4.36 0.99 -16.64
CA PRO A 77 -5.43 1.31 -17.59
C PRO A 77 -4.96 2.18 -18.76
N LEU A 78 -3.94 3.06 -18.59
CA LEU A 78 -3.35 3.79 -19.72
C LEU A 78 -2.75 2.85 -20.77
N SER A 79 -2.05 1.82 -20.32
CA SER A 79 -1.41 0.85 -21.21
C SER A 79 -2.41 -0.10 -21.85
N LEU A 80 -3.54 -0.37 -21.18
CA LEU A 80 -4.67 -1.07 -21.78
C LEU A 80 -5.31 -0.22 -22.90
N GLY A 81 -5.51 1.08 -22.70
CA GLY A 81 -6.05 1.99 -23.73
C GLY A 81 -5.20 2.02 -25.01
N GLU A 82 -3.88 2.11 -24.88
CA GLU A 82 -2.95 1.96 -26.00
C GLU A 82 -3.04 0.60 -26.68
N LEU A 83 -3.12 -0.49 -25.90
CA LEU A 83 -3.19 -1.86 -26.41
C LEU A 83 -4.50 -2.14 -27.16
N LEU A 84 -5.64 -1.62 -26.67
CA LEU A 84 -6.94 -1.74 -27.34
C LEU A 84 -6.90 -1.12 -28.74
N ARG A 85 -6.43 0.13 -28.88
CA ARG A 85 -6.28 0.75 -30.21
C ARG A 85 -5.24 0.04 -31.08
N ALA A 86 -4.12 -0.40 -30.50
CA ALA A 86 -3.08 -1.14 -31.22
C ALA A 86 -3.53 -2.52 -31.72
N THR A 87 -4.57 -3.11 -31.11
CA THR A 87 -5.14 -4.41 -31.47
C THR A 87 -6.46 -4.31 -32.25
N GLY A 88 -6.88 -3.09 -32.61
CA GLY A 88 -8.01 -2.86 -33.53
C GLY A 88 -9.37 -2.61 -32.87
N TYR A 89 -9.45 -2.45 -31.54
CA TYR A 89 -10.70 -2.06 -30.87
C TYR A 89 -11.17 -0.69 -31.39
N GLY A 90 -12.36 -0.65 -32.00
CA GLY A 90 -12.95 0.55 -32.60
C GLY A 90 -14.00 1.27 -31.74
N GLY A 91 -14.49 0.64 -30.67
CA GLY A 91 -15.53 1.22 -29.81
C GLY A 91 -15.04 2.40 -28.96
N HIS A 92 -15.95 3.09 -28.28
CA HIS A 92 -15.63 4.25 -27.45
C HIS A 92 -14.83 3.83 -26.20
N ILE A 93 -13.81 4.59 -25.83
CA ILE A 93 -13.06 4.43 -24.57
C ILE A 93 -13.25 5.69 -23.71
N THR A 94 -13.79 5.52 -22.51
CA THR A 94 -13.91 6.58 -21.50
C THR A 94 -13.11 6.27 -20.25
N ALA A 95 -12.61 7.30 -19.58
CA ALA A 95 -11.95 7.20 -18.27
C ALA A 95 -12.87 7.75 -17.17
N GLY A 96 -12.90 7.14 -15.99
CA GLY A 96 -13.72 7.59 -14.87
C GLY A 96 -13.03 7.45 -13.51
N GLY A 97 -13.49 8.22 -12.53
CA GLY A 97 -12.98 8.19 -11.15
C GLY A 97 -12.32 9.51 -10.69
N PRO A 98 -11.89 9.61 -9.42
CA PRO A 98 -11.28 10.80 -8.84
C PRO A 98 -10.10 11.38 -9.63
N PHE A 99 -9.10 10.57 -9.98
CA PHE A 99 -7.95 11.04 -10.74
C PHE A 99 -8.34 11.47 -12.16
N ALA A 100 -9.15 10.66 -12.87
CA ALA A 100 -9.62 11.04 -14.20
C ALA A 100 -10.41 12.35 -14.20
N THR A 101 -11.29 12.56 -13.22
CA THR A 101 -12.05 13.81 -13.07
C THR A 101 -11.13 15.03 -12.90
N LEU A 102 -10.13 14.93 -12.02
CA LEU A 102 -9.22 16.05 -11.74
C LEU A 102 -8.25 16.31 -12.90
N ALA A 103 -7.65 15.26 -13.47
CA ALA A 103 -6.64 15.35 -14.53
C ALA A 103 -7.20 15.28 -15.96
N ARG A 104 -8.52 15.43 -16.13
CA ARG A 104 -9.26 15.21 -17.40
C ARG A 104 -8.65 15.88 -18.63
N GLY A 105 -8.26 17.15 -18.52
CA GLY A 105 -7.64 17.90 -19.62
C GLY A 105 -6.30 17.28 -20.01
N TRP A 106 -5.42 17.05 -19.03
CA TRP A 106 -4.12 16.41 -19.24
C TRP A 106 -4.25 15.00 -19.84
N LEU A 107 -5.22 14.20 -19.38
CA LEU A 107 -5.47 12.86 -19.92
C LEU A 107 -5.89 12.92 -21.39
N LEU A 108 -6.89 13.75 -21.73
CA LEU A 108 -7.37 13.90 -23.09
C LEU A 108 -6.26 14.45 -24.00
N ASP A 109 -5.62 15.56 -23.63
CA ASP A 109 -4.55 16.19 -24.42
C ASP A 109 -3.38 15.23 -24.71
N ARG A 110 -3.04 14.37 -23.74
CA ARG A 110 -1.89 13.45 -23.85
C ARG A 110 -2.20 12.16 -24.60
N TYR A 111 -3.37 11.56 -24.38
CA TYR A 111 -3.68 10.21 -24.83
C TYR A 111 -4.71 10.23 -25.96
N GLY A 112 -4.21 10.13 -27.21
CA GLY A 112 -5.05 10.21 -28.42
C GLY A 112 -6.08 9.08 -28.56
N TRP A 113 -5.92 7.98 -27.84
CA TRP A 113 -6.87 6.85 -27.81
C TRP A 113 -8.09 7.08 -26.91
N LEU A 114 -8.02 8.06 -26.00
CA LEU A 114 -9.07 8.37 -25.04
C LEU A 114 -10.08 9.34 -25.68
N ASP A 115 -11.36 8.94 -25.71
CA ASP A 115 -12.40 9.71 -26.39
C ASP A 115 -13.11 10.68 -25.45
N SER A 116 -13.30 10.27 -24.18
CA SER A 116 -13.95 11.10 -23.16
C SER A 116 -13.50 10.80 -21.73
N VAL A 117 -13.89 11.67 -20.80
CA VAL A 117 -13.79 11.45 -19.36
C VAL A 117 -15.16 11.62 -18.71
N VAL A 118 -15.56 10.64 -17.91
CA VAL A 118 -16.71 10.71 -16.99
C VAL A 118 -16.27 11.38 -15.68
N ARG A 119 -16.94 12.47 -15.30
CA ARG A 119 -16.61 13.27 -14.11
C ARG A 119 -17.50 12.94 -12.91
N TYR A 120 -16.91 13.03 -11.71
CA TYR A 120 -17.60 12.92 -10.41
C TYR A 120 -18.27 11.54 -10.21
N ALA A 121 -19.52 11.51 -9.75
CA ALA A 121 -20.36 10.32 -9.67
C ALA A 121 -20.68 9.83 -11.09
N GLY A 122 -20.26 8.61 -11.42
CA GLY A 122 -20.22 8.12 -12.79
C GLY A 122 -21.52 7.51 -13.32
N GLU A 123 -22.51 7.27 -12.45
CA GLU A 123 -23.71 6.48 -12.76
C GLU A 123 -24.57 7.12 -13.86
N VAL A 124 -24.96 8.39 -13.66
CA VAL A 124 -25.73 9.17 -14.65
C VAL A 124 -24.95 9.38 -15.96
N PRO A 125 -23.71 9.90 -15.97
CA PRO A 125 -22.94 10.08 -17.20
C PRO A 125 -22.63 8.78 -17.95
N LEU A 126 -22.38 7.66 -17.27
CA LEU A 126 -22.12 6.38 -17.93
C LEU A 126 -23.35 5.87 -18.68
N VAL A 127 -24.52 5.87 -18.02
CA VAL A 127 -25.80 5.48 -18.64
C VAL A 127 -26.14 6.42 -19.80
N GLY A 128 -25.94 7.73 -19.63
CA GLY A 128 -26.15 8.71 -20.68
C GLY A 128 -25.22 8.50 -21.89
N LEU A 129 -23.94 8.18 -21.66
CA LEU A 129 -22.96 7.88 -22.70
C LEU A 129 -23.31 6.60 -23.46
N ALA A 130 -23.64 5.52 -22.76
CA ALA A 130 -23.99 4.24 -23.37
C ALA A 130 -25.23 4.35 -24.27
N ARG A 131 -26.29 5.04 -23.80
CA ARG A 131 -27.48 5.35 -24.62
C ARG A 131 -27.14 6.22 -25.83
N CYS A 132 -26.36 7.28 -25.64
CA CYS A 132 -25.91 8.17 -26.71
C CYS A 132 -25.16 7.42 -27.84
N LEU A 133 -24.31 6.45 -27.47
CA LEU A 133 -23.58 5.60 -28.43
C LEU A 133 -24.50 4.58 -29.13
N ARG A 134 -25.41 3.94 -28.38
CA ARG A 134 -26.37 2.97 -28.93
C ARG A 134 -27.38 3.60 -29.89
N ASP A 135 -27.85 4.80 -29.56
CA ASP A 135 -28.91 5.49 -30.31
C ASP A 135 -28.36 6.30 -31.49
N GLY A 136 -27.02 6.49 -31.59
CA GLY A 136 -26.30 7.04 -32.74
C GLY A 136 -26.64 8.48 -33.17
N THR A 137 -27.49 9.18 -32.42
CA THR A 137 -28.22 10.39 -32.86
C THR A 137 -27.93 11.64 -32.05
N THR A 138 -27.24 11.52 -30.91
CA THR A 138 -27.02 12.61 -29.95
C THR A 138 -25.55 13.01 -29.91
N SER A 139 -25.25 14.30 -29.71
CA SER A 139 -23.88 14.76 -29.54
C SER A 139 -23.35 14.36 -28.16
N LEU A 140 -22.15 13.78 -28.09
CA LEU A 140 -21.48 13.46 -26.81
C LEU A 140 -21.39 14.65 -25.85
N THR A 141 -21.31 15.88 -26.37
CA THR A 141 -21.26 17.09 -25.55
C THR A 141 -22.54 17.38 -24.75
N THR A 142 -23.68 16.77 -25.10
CA THR A 142 -24.93 16.97 -24.36
C THR A 142 -25.05 16.05 -23.14
N VAL A 143 -24.23 15.00 -23.03
CA VAL A 143 -24.23 14.06 -21.90
C VAL A 143 -23.78 14.78 -20.61
N PRO A 144 -24.64 14.92 -19.58
CA PRO A 144 -24.31 15.63 -18.34
C PRO A 144 -23.09 15.02 -17.65
N GLY A 145 -22.06 15.82 -17.40
CA GLY A 145 -20.86 15.35 -16.67
C GLY A 145 -19.78 14.70 -17.54
N LEU A 146 -19.97 14.64 -18.85
CA LEU A 146 -18.94 14.16 -19.78
C LEU A 146 -17.98 15.30 -20.19
N THR A 147 -16.68 14.99 -20.27
CA THR A 147 -15.68 15.85 -20.90
C THR A 147 -15.15 15.17 -22.15
N THR A 148 -15.02 15.94 -23.24
CA THR A 148 -14.40 15.49 -24.49
C THR A 148 -13.26 16.45 -24.86
N ARG A 149 -12.60 16.22 -26.00
CA ARG A 149 -11.62 17.19 -26.57
C ARG A 149 -12.23 18.56 -26.90
N GLN A 150 -13.55 18.67 -26.96
CA GLN A 150 -14.27 19.95 -27.12
C GLN A 150 -14.52 20.68 -25.78
N GLY A 151 -14.17 20.06 -24.64
CA GLY A 151 -14.35 20.60 -23.29
C GLY A 151 -15.40 19.84 -22.46
N ASP A 152 -15.77 20.45 -21.31
CA ASP A 152 -16.59 19.87 -20.23
C ASP A 152 -18.11 19.77 -20.54
N GLY A 153 -18.55 20.00 -21.79
CA GLY A 153 -19.92 19.73 -22.26
C GLY A 153 -21.04 20.29 -21.37
N THR A 154 -22.16 19.55 -21.29
CA THR A 154 -23.25 19.79 -20.32
C THR A 154 -22.77 19.62 -18.88
N ALA A 155 -23.28 20.46 -17.98
CA ALA A 155 -22.97 20.38 -16.56
C ALA A 155 -23.41 19.04 -15.94
N ALA A 156 -22.60 18.47 -15.06
CA ALA A 156 -22.91 17.23 -14.34
C ALA A 156 -24.12 17.41 -13.42
N ALA A 157 -24.93 16.35 -13.29
CA ALA A 157 -26.13 16.32 -12.45
C ALA A 157 -25.80 16.23 -10.95
N VAL A 158 -25.02 17.17 -10.40
CA VAL A 158 -24.47 17.13 -9.04
C VAL A 158 -25.55 17.14 -7.92
N LEU A 159 -26.76 17.58 -8.25
CA LEU A 159 -27.93 17.57 -7.37
C LEU A 159 -28.72 16.25 -7.38
N ASP A 160 -28.46 15.34 -8.32
CA ASP A 160 -29.21 14.08 -8.43
C ASP A 160 -28.89 13.17 -7.23
N PRO A 161 -29.88 12.80 -6.39
CA PRO A 161 -29.68 11.91 -5.27
C PRO A 161 -29.76 10.43 -5.66
N SER A 162 -30.29 10.08 -6.84
CA SER A 162 -30.54 8.69 -7.23
C SER A 162 -29.30 7.79 -7.19
N PRO A 163 -28.06 8.24 -7.51
CA PRO A 163 -26.88 7.38 -7.40
C PRO A 163 -26.51 6.99 -5.96
N LEU A 164 -27.02 7.70 -4.95
CA LEU A 164 -26.77 7.37 -3.54
C LEU A 164 -27.64 6.21 -3.06
N GLU A 165 -28.86 6.10 -3.57
CA GLU A 165 -29.84 5.09 -3.13
C GLU A 165 -29.77 3.78 -3.94
N LEU A 166 -28.82 3.68 -4.88
CA LEU A 166 -28.44 2.42 -5.51
C LEU A 166 -27.82 1.45 -4.49
N PHE A 167 -28.13 0.17 -4.66
CA PHE A 167 -27.43 -0.91 -3.98
C PHE A 167 -26.36 -1.42 -4.95
N PRO A 168 -25.06 -1.30 -4.63
CA PRO A 168 -23.99 -1.69 -5.54
C PRO A 168 -23.99 -3.20 -5.76
N GLU A 169 -23.54 -3.61 -6.95
CA GLU A 169 -23.29 -5.02 -7.23
C GLU A 169 -21.95 -5.44 -6.61
N HIS A 170 -22.04 -6.34 -5.63
CA HIS A 170 -20.90 -6.94 -4.95
C HIS A 170 -20.41 -8.17 -5.72
N GLY A 171 -19.10 -8.41 -5.68
CA GLY A 171 -18.44 -9.45 -6.46
C GLY A 171 -18.30 -10.77 -5.70
N GLU A 172 -17.17 -11.45 -5.91
CA GLU A 172 -16.68 -12.43 -4.95
C GLU A 172 -16.25 -11.68 -3.68
N LEU A 173 -16.93 -11.95 -2.56
CA LEU A 173 -16.72 -11.25 -1.29
C LEU A 173 -15.40 -11.70 -0.64
N PRO A 174 -14.52 -10.77 -0.22
CA PRO A 174 -13.35 -11.10 0.57
C PRO A 174 -13.71 -11.77 1.91
N GLU A 175 -12.79 -12.54 2.48
CA GLU A 175 -12.93 -13.08 3.84
C GLU A 175 -11.93 -12.47 4.82
N VAL A 176 -12.41 -12.14 6.02
CA VAL A 176 -11.57 -11.78 7.18
C VAL A 176 -11.91 -12.74 8.31
N LEU A 177 -10.90 -13.46 8.82
CA LEU A 177 -11.08 -14.54 9.81
C LEU A 177 -12.01 -15.69 9.37
N GLY A 178 -12.09 -15.97 8.06
CA GLY A 178 -13.04 -16.97 7.52
C GLY A 178 -14.50 -16.52 7.63
N GLN A 179 -14.75 -15.21 7.68
CA GLN A 179 -16.08 -14.60 7.62
C GLN A 179 -16.12 -13.66 6.41
N PRO A 180 -17.17 -13.71 5.57
CA PRO A 180 -17.31 -12.77 4.47
C PRO A 180 -17.35 -11.32 4.97
N MET A 181 -16.63 -10.45 4.27
CA MET A 181 -16.65 -9.00 4.44
C MET A 181 -17.12 -8.31 3.17
N VAL A 182 -17.51 -7.04 3.30
CA VAL A 182 -17.98 -6.24 2.16
C VAL A 182 -17.53 -4.79 2.30
N HIS A 183 -17.33 -4.13 1.17
CA HIS A 183 -17.16 -2.67 1.11
C HIS A 183 -18.51 -1.96 1.01
N ALA A 184 -18.72 -0.94 1.84
CA ALA A 184 -19.98 -0.20 1.90
C ALA A 184 -19.76 1.32 1.82
N VAL A 185 -20.80 2.06 1.41
CA VAL A 185 -20.84 3.53 1.41
C VAL A 185 -22.13 4.01 2.05
N ALA A 186 -22.01 4.83 3.09
CA ALA A 186 -23.14 5.57 3.68
C ALA A 186 -23.21 7.02 3.15
N THR A 187 -22.08 7.59 2.75
CA THR A 187 -21.93 8.99 2.36
C THR A 187 -20.91 9.18 1.25
N ARG A 188 -21.13 10.20 0.42
CA ARG A 188 -20.17 10.62 -0.61
C ARG A 188 -19.69 12.03 -0.31
N GLY A 189 -18.39 12.19 -0.15
CA GLY A 189 -17.72 13.45 0.10
C GLY A 189 -17.58 13.80 1.59
N CYS A 190 -16.58 14.63 1.88
CA CYS A 190 -16.23 15.11 3.21
C CYS A 190 -16.71 16.56 3.42
N ARG A 191 -16.67 17.06 4.66
CA ARG A 191 -16.81 18.51 4.93
C ARG A 191 -15.47 19.24 5.10
N GLY A 192 -14.35 18.50 5.08
CA GLY A 192 -12.99 19.04 5.21
C GLY A 192 -12.55 19.95 4.06
N ARG A 193 -11.50 20.74 4.29
CA ARG A 193 -10.88 21.64 3.29
C ARG A 193 -9.36 21.52 3.24
N CYS A 194 -8.86 20.34 3.56
CA CYS A 194 -7.45 20.01 3.65
C CYS A 194 -6.76 20.26 2.30
N ALA A 195 -5.71 21.07 2.28
CA ALA A 195 -5.09 21.60 1.07
C ALA A 195 -4.46 20.53 0.17
N TYR A 196 -4.08 19.38 0.74
CA TYR A 196 -3.50 18.21 0.08
C TYR A 196 -4.54 17.18 -0.42
N CYS A 197 -5.82 17.33 -0.08
CA CYS A 197 -6.82 16.27 -0.21
C CYS A 197 -7.57 16.35 -1.55
N GLY A 198 -7.38 15.33 -2.42
CA GLY A 198 -8.10 15.19 -3.69
C GLY A 198 -9.64 15.29 -3.56
N PRO A 199 -10.29 14.56 -2.65
CA PRO A 199 -11.70 14.73 -2.33
C PRO A 199 -12.13 16.16 -2.00
N ALA A 200 -11.31 16.94 -1.29
CA ALA A 200 -11.63 18.33 -0.96
C ALA A 200 -11.61 19.26 -2.19
N THR A 201 -10.76 18.96 -3.19
CA THR A 201 -10.80 19.61 -4.51
C THR A 201 -11.98 19.15 -5.34
N LEU A 202 -12.29 17.84 -5.40
CA LEU A 202 -13.47 17.34 -6.12
C LEU A 202 -14.75 18.01 -5.65
N GLN A 203 -14.93 18.11 -4.33
CA GLN A 203 -16.04 18.84 -3.71
C GLN A 203 -16.07 20.33 -4.07
N GLN A 204 -14.92 20.96 -4.33
CA GLN A 204 -14.88 22.34 -4.81
C GLN A 204 -15.36 22.40 -6.26
N GLN A 205 -14.84 21.51 -7.13
CA GLN A 205 -15.24 21.43 -8.54
C GLN A 205 -16.73 21.07 -8.70
N GLU A 206 -17.30 20.17 -7.87
CA GLU A 206 -18.74 19.88 -7.86
C GLU A 206 -19.62 21.12 -7.61
N ARG A 207 -19.15 22.08 -6.81
CA ARG A 207 -19.88 23.33 -6.56
C ARG A 207 -19.73 24.32 -7.70
N GLU A 208 -18.57 24.35 -8.34
CA GLU A 208 -18.33 25.13 -9.54
C GLU A 208 -19.19 24.60 -10.69
N GLU A 209 -19.30 23.28 -10.81
CA GLU A 209 -20.18 22.58 -11.75
C GLU A 209 -21.67 22.83 -11.46
N GLY A 210 -22.08 22.78 -10.19
CA GLY A 210 -23.44 23.12 -9.80
C GLY A 210 -23.83 24.56 -10.13
N ARG A 211 -22.90 25.52 -10.00
CA ARG A 211 -23.10 26.90 -10.47
C ARG A 211 -23.13 26.99 -12.00
N ARG A 212 -22.34 26.18 -12.71
CA ARG A 212 -22.36 26.06 -14.18
C ARG A 212 -23.70 25.53 -14.69
N ALA A 213 -24.39 24.71 -13.90
CA ALA A 213 -25.78 24.28 -14.10
C ALA A 213 -26.84 25.33 -13.69
N GLY A 214 -26.44 26.51 -13.20
CA GLY A 214 -27.34 27.59 -12.78
C GLY A 214 -27.84 27.52 -11.34
N HIS A 215 -27.34 26.59 -10.51
CA HIS A 215 -27.79 26.46 -9.12
C HIS A 215 -27.06 27.43 -8.17
N ASP A 216 -27.81 27.98 -7.23
CA ASP A 216 -27.28 28.87 -6.20
C ASP A 216 -26.58 28.11 -5.05
N ARG A 217 -25.83 28.86 -4.22
CA ARG A 217 -25.04 28.29 -3.12
C ARG A 217 -25.88 27.61 -2.04
N MET A 218 -27.08 28.10 -1.73
CA MET A 218 -27.96 27.52 -0.73
C MET A 218 -28.56 26.22 -1.21
N THR A 219 -29.05 26.15 -2.45
CA THR A 219 -29.55 24.90 -3.07
C THR A 219 -28.46 23.82 -3.07
N LEU A 220 -27.26 24.13 -3.54
CA LEU A 220 -26.12 23.20 -3.52
C LEU A 220 -25.74 22.76 -2.10
N THR A 221 -25.75 23.68 -1.13
CA THR A 221 -25.41 23.34 0.27
C THR A 221 -26.49 22.49 0.94
N GLY A 222 -27.77 22.74 0.66
CA GLY A 222 -28.91 21.98 1.17
C GLY A 222 -28.89 20.53 0.68
N ALA A 223 -28.58 20.33 -0.61
CA ALA A 223 -28.36 19.01 -1.20
C ALA A 223 -27.00 18.37 -0.84
N GLY A 224 -26.19 18.99 0.03
CA GLY A 224 -24.89 18.45 0.46
C GLY A 224 -23.74 18.56 -0.55
N VAL A 225 -23.94 19.20 -1.70
CA VAL A 225 -22.97 19.29 -2.81
C VAL A 225 -21.69 20.03 -2.40
N GLY A 226 -20.55 19.43 -2.75
CA GLY A 226 -19.25 19.86 -2.29
C GLY A 226 -19.06 19.84 -0.77
N GLY A 227 -19.90 19.08 -0.07
CA GLY A 227 -19.74 18.70 1.31
C GLY A 227 -19.90 17.19 1.41
N GLN A 228 -20.87 16.76 2.22
CA GLN A 228 -21.20 15.36 2.39
C GLN A 228 -22.67 15.15 2.01
N ARG A 229 -22.90 14.25 1.05
CA ARG A 229 -24.21 13.66 0.73
C ARG A 229 -24.34 12.33 1.46
N ARG A 230 -25.54 11.96 1.94
CA ARG A 230 -25.75 10.85 2.88
C ARG A 230 -27.00 10.07 2.52
N ARG A 231 -26.89 8.73 2.48
CA ARG A 231 -28.01 7.80 2.36
C ARG A 231 -28.88 7.81 3.61
N SER A 232 -30.14 7.44 3.48
CA SER A 232 -30.98 7.19 4.66
C SER A 232 -30.41 6.04 5.52
N VAL A 233 -30.60 6.11 6.84
CA VAL A 233 -30.18 5.03 7.77
C VAL A 233 -30.90 3.73 7.41
N GLN A 234 -32.15 3.83 6.95
CA GLN A 234 -32.96 2.73 6.43
C GLN A 234 -32.27 2.04 5.25
N SER A 235 -31.94 2.78 4.18
CA SER A 235 -31.24 2.28 2.98
C SER A 235 -29.94 1.55 3.31
N ILE A 236 -29.14 2.09 4.23
CA ILE A 236 -27.91 1.44 4.69
C ILE A 236 -28.22 0.16 5.48
N CYS A 237 -29.22 0.17 6.37
CA CYS A 237 -29.60 -0.99 7.17
C CYS A 237 -30.29 -2.09 6.34
N ASP A 238 -30.98 -1.73 5.26
CA ASP A 238 -31.59 -2.66 4.30
C ASP A 238 -30.49 -3.44 3.56
N GLU A 239 -29.49 -2.75 3.00
CA GLU A 239 -28.33 -3.39 2.36
C GLU A 239 -27.52 -4.24 3.37
N MET A 240 -27.21 -3.70 4.56
CA MET A 240 -26.49 -4.45 5.59
C MET A 240 -27.23 -5.70 6.04
N ALA A 241 -28.56 -5.63 6.20
CA ALA A 241 -29.34 -6.79 6.61
C ALA A 241 -29.41 -7.84 5.49
N GLN A 242 -29.58 -7.42 4.23
CA GLN A 242 -29.56 -8.32 3.09
C GLN A 242 -28.24 -9.10 3.05
N LEU A 243 -27.10 -8.41 3.08
CA LEU A 243 -25.77 -9.03 3.02
C LEU A 243 -25.46 -9.90 4.26
N TRP A 244 -25.96 -9.53 5.44
CA TRP A 244 -25.79 -10.32 6.66
C TRP A 244 -26.60 -11.63 6.64
N HIS A 245 -27.83 -11.60 6.12
CA HIS A 245 -28.73 -12.77 6.05
C HIS A 245 -28.45 -13.66 4.84
N GLU A 246 -28.29 -13.10 3.64
CA GLU A 246 -28.19 -13.83 2.37
C GLU A 246 -26.75 -14.23 2.03
N SER A 247 -25.78 -13.37 2.34
CA SER A 247 -24.36 -13.57 1.99
C SER A 247 -23.46 -13.90 3.19
N GLY A 248 -24.04 -13.99 4.40
CA GLY A 248 -23.29 -14.36 5.61
C GLY A 248 -22.29 -13.30 6.10
N VAL A 249 -22.34 -12.06 5.59
CA VAL A 249 -21.35 -11.02 5.90
C VAL A 249 -21.32 -10.70 7.40
N ARG A 250 -20.12 -10.65 7.99
CA ARG A 250 -19.90 -10.27 9.39
C ARG A 250 -18.97 -9.06 9.58
N TYR A 251 -18.33 -8.57 8.53
CA TYR A 251 -17.51 -7.36 8.60
C TYR A 251 -17.85 -6.38 7.47
N PHE A 252 -18.25 -5.16 7.84
CA PHE A 252 -18.60 -4.10 6.90
C PHE A 252 -17.54 -2.99 6.98
N TYR A 253 -16.80 -2.77 5.89
CA TYR A 253 -15.82 -1.68 5.82
C TYR A 253 -16.37 -0.51 5.00
N PHE A 254 -16.65 0.59 5.69
CA PHE A 254 -17.15 1.82 5.08
C PHE A 254 -15.99 2.65 4.52
N VAL A 255 -15.99 2.83 3.19
CA VAL A 255 -14.93 3.56 2.46
C VAL A 255 -15.13 5.08 2.44
N ASP A 256 -16.19 5.57 3.11
CA ASP A 256 -16.50 6.98 3.38
C ASP A 256 -15.29 7.80 3.90
N GLU A 257 -15.04 9.00 3.35
CA GLU A 257 -13.94 9.85 3.84
C GLU A 257 -14.15 10.37 5.28
N HIS A 258 -15.41 10.39 5.74
CA HIS A 258 -15.77 10.51 7.16
C HIS A 258 -17.23 10.14 7.38
N LEU A 259 -17.50 9.00 8.03
CA LEU A 259 -18.86 8.46 8.12
C LEU A 259 -19.89 9.37 8.82
N LEU A 260 -19.50 10.18 9.81
CA LEU A 260 -20.43 10.76 10.79
C LEU A 260 -20.87 12.22 10.48
N PRO A 261 -22.06 12.64 10.95
CA PRO A 261 -22.47 14.04 10.97
C PRO A 261 -21.53 14.93 11.81
N ARG A 262 -21.32 16.18 11.38
CA ARG A 262 -20.43 17.14 12.08
C ARG A 262 -20.85 17.50 13.51
N ARG A 263 -22.15 17.45 13.83
CA ARG A 263 -22.65 17.79 15.17
C ARG A 263 -22.81 16.53 16.00
N GLN A 264 -22.39 16.56 17.26
CA GLN A 264 -22.46 15.42 18.17
C GLN A 264 -23.89 14.90 18.38
N ASP A 265 -24.88 15.79 18.54
CA ASP A 265 -26.29 15.40 18.68
C ASP A 265 -26.81 14.64 17.45
N ALA A 266 -26.51 15.14 16.24
CA ALA A 266 -26.86 14.47 14.99
C ALA A 266 -26.10 13.15 14.78
N ALA A 267 -24.85 13.05 15.22
CA ALA A 267 -24.06 11.82 15.15
C ALA A 267 -24.61 10.74 16.09
N LEU A 268 -24.89 11.09 17.35
CA LEU A 268 -25.50 10.17 18.33
C LEU A 268 -26.91 9.74 17.90
N ALA A 269 -27.73 10.67 17.39
CA ALA A 269 -29.05 10.34 16.87
C ALA A 269 -28.98 9.39 15.66
N MET A 270 -28.01 9.59 14.76
CA MET A 270 -27.78 8.67 13.64
C MET A 270 -27.34 7.28 14.12
N LEU A 271 -26.37 7.19 15.02
CA LEU A 271 -25.87 5.92 15.55
C LEU A 271 -26.98 5.15 16.29
N GLY A 272 -27.77 5.83 17.12
CA GLY A 272 -28.91 5.23 17.81
C GLY A 272 -30.00 4.73 16.85
N ALA A 273 -30.33 5.50 15.80
CA ALA A 273 -31.25 5.06 14.75
C ALA A 273 -30.70 3.83 13.99
N TRP A 274 -29.39 3.78 13.72
CA TRP A 274 -28.73 2.67 13.05
C TRP A 274 -28.79 1.39 13.88
N GLN A 275 -28.49 1.47 15.18
CA GLN A 275 -28.63 0.35 16.13
C GLN A 275 -30.08 -0.19 16.15
N GLN A 276 -31.07 0.71 16.18
CA GLN A 276 -32.50 0.33 16.20
C GLN A 276 -32.93 -0.34 14.89
N GLU A 277 -32.53 0.20 13.73
CA GLU A 277 -32.92 -0.31 12.43
C GLU A 277 -32.26 -1.66 12.08
N LEU A 278 -31.02 -1.92 12.52
CA LEU A 278 -30.40 -3.25 12.43
C LEU A 278 -31.08 -4.25 13.35
N LYS A 279 -31.37 -3.87 14.60
CA LYS A 279 -32.12 -4.71 15.55
C LYS A 279 -33.51 -5.07 15.03
N ARG A 280 -34.22 -4.13 14.39
CA ARG A 280 -35.54 -4.35 13.77
C ARG A 280 -35.48 -5.36 12.62
N ARG A 281 -34.34 -5.46 11.92
CA ARG A 281 -34.09 -6.42 10.83
C ARG A 281 -33.48 -7.75 11.31
N GLY A 282 -33.35 -7.95 12.62
CA GLY A 282 -32.77 -9.18 13.18
C GLY A 282 -31.29 -9.38 12.87
N VAL A 283 -30.55 -8.30 12.56
CA VAL A 283 -29.11 -8.37 12.30
C VAL A 283 -28.38 -8.61 13.63
N GLY A 284 -27.59 -9.68 13.67
CA GLY A 284 -26.84 -10.10 14.86
C GLY A 284 -25.47 -9.42 14.98
N ALA A 285 -24.52 -10.13 15.59
CA ALA A 285 -23.15 -9.65 15.73
C ALA A 285 -22.50 -9.38 14.36
N LEU A 286 -21.81 -8.25 14.28
CA LEU A 286 -20.98 -7.82 13.16
C LEU A 286 -19.88 -6.89 13.66
N GLY A 287 -18.85 -6.70 12.83
CA GLY A 287 -17.86 -5.64 12.95
C GLY A 287 -18.05 -4.56 11.89
N ILE A 288 -17.75 -3.32 12.24
CA ILE A 288 -17.68 -2.16 11.35
C ILE A 288 -16.24 -1.63 11.33
N GLY A 289 -15.73 -1.33 10.14
CA GLY A 289 -14.53 -0.52 9.95
C GLY A 289 -14.85 0.76 9.18
N CYS A 290 -14.18 1.88 9.47
CA CYS A 290 -14.36 3.13 8.72
C CYS A 290 -13.20 4.12 8.87
N MET A 291 -13.28 5.27 8.20
CA MET A 291 -12.41 6.43 8.42
C MET A 291 -13.11 7.50 9.28
N LEU A 292 -12.39 8.04 10.27
CA LEU A 292 -12.87 9.06 11.20
C LEU A 292 -11.95 10.28 11.27
N ARG A 293 -12.58 11.43 11.49
CA ARG A 293 -11.92 12.72 11.70
C ARG A 293 -11.78 13.00 13.20
N SER A 294 -10.54 13.14 13.66
CA SER A 294 -10.19 13.42 15.08
C SER A 294 -10.84 14.69 15.64
N ASP A 295 -11.15 15.68 14.80
CA ASP A 295 -11.82 16.92 15.20
C ASP A 295 -13.34 16.83 15.32
N LEU A 296 -13.94 15.72 14.86
CA LEU A 296 -15.39 15.50 14.81
C LEU A 296 -15.89 14.38 15.73
N VAL A 297 -14.99 13.66 16.39
CA VAL A 297 -15.31 12.61 17.37
C VAL A 297 -15.14 13.10 18.80
N THR A 298 -15.94 12.55 19.71
CA THR A 298 -15.89 12.76 21.17
C THR A 298 -16.14 11.43 21.86
N PRO A 299 -15.76 11.24 23.15
CA PRO A 299 -15.93 9.94 23.82
C PRO A 299 -17.34 9.34 23.71
N PRO A 300 -18.45 10.10 23.91
CA PRO A 300 -19.80 9.56 23.73
C PRO A 300 -20.12 9.06 22.31
N ILE A 301 -19.53 9.69 21.28
CA ILE A 301 -19.67 9.23 19.89
C ILE A 301 -18.91 7.92 19.68
N LEU A 302 -17.70 7.82 20.24
CA LEU A 302 -16.86 6.63 20.12
C LEU A 302 -17.46 5.44 20.88
N GLU A 303 -17.98 5.67 22.08
CA GLU A 303 -18.74 4.71 22.90
C GLU A 303 -19.95 4.16 22.11
N SER A 304 -20.85 5.04 21.66
CA SER A 304 -22.05 4.64 20.90
C SER A 304 -21.72 3.90 19.58
N PHE A 305 -20.61 4.25 18.93
CA PHE A 305 -20.19 3.58 17.71
C PHE A 305 -19.52 2.21 17.99
N ALA A 306 -18.77 2.08 19.08
CA ALA A 306 -18.25 0.78 19.54
C ALA A 306 -19.38 -0.20 19.92
N GLU A 307 -20.44 0.30 20.57
CA GLU A 307 -21.66 -0.47 20.85
C GLU A 307 -22.32 -0.99 19.56
N LEU A 308 -22.51 -0.12 18.56
CA LEU A 308 -23.05 -0.47 17.23
C LEU A 308 -22.19 -1.55 16.55
N GLY A 309 -20.87 -1.48 16.71
CA GLY A 309 -19.95 -2.54 16.29
C GLY A 309 -18.65 -2.08 15.66
N LEU A 310 -18.22 -0.84 15.87
CA LEU A 310 -16.91 -0.37 15.41
C LEU A 310 -15.79 -1.25 16.00
N VAL A 311 -15.09 -2.01 15.15
CA VAL A 311 -13.94 -2.86 15.55
C VAL A 311 -12.61 -2.30 15.05
N ARG A 312 -12.63 -1.45 14.02
CA ARG A 312 -11.45 -0.80 13.43
C ARG A 312 -11.79 0.63 13.00
N THR A 313 -10.88 1.57 13.17
CA THR A 313 -10.99 2.87 12.50
C THR A 313 -9.63 3.42 12.11
N PHE A 314 -9.58 4.06 10.95
CA PHE A 314 -8.49 4.96 10.60
C PHE A 314 -8.83 6.37 11.09
N LEU A 315 -8.04 6.92 12.01
CA LEU A 315 -8.26 8.22 12.62
C LEU A 315 -7.29 9.26 12.05
N GLY A 316 -7.79 10.25 11.34
CA GLY A 316 -6.96 11.29 10.75
C GLY A 316 -6.43 12.29 11.79
N VAL A 317 -5.23 12.02 12.34
CA VAL A 317 -4.43 12.97 13.13
C VAL A 317 -3.57 13.83 12.20
N GLU A 318 -2.80 13.17 11.33
CA GLU A 318 -2.12 13.69 10.12
C GLU A 318 -1.01 14.74 10.32
N LEU A 319 -1.06 15.63 11.30
CA LEU A 319 -0.11 16.75 11.45
C LEU A 319 0.35 16.89 12.90
N ALA A 320 1.62 17.26 13.11
CA ALA A 320 2.25 17.33 14.42
C ALA A 320 1.96 18.67 15.12
N THR A 321 2.00 19.78 14.38
CA THR A 321 1.88 21.13 14.98
C THR A 321 0.57 21.82 14.67
N ALA A 322 0.16 22.75 15.54
CA ALA A 322 -0.98 23.62 15.30
C ALA A 322 -0.77 24.55 14.08
N ASP A 323 0.48 24.82 13.71
CA ASP A 323 0.85 25.69 12.58
C ASP A 323 0.65 24.95 11.26
N GLU A 324 1.09 23.69 11.17
CA GLU A 324 0.76 22.79 10.05
C GLU A 324 -0.76 22.65 9.86
N HIS A 325 -1.51 22.45 10.95
CA HIS A 325 -2.98 22.36 10.88
C HIS A 325 -3.60 23.60 10.22
N ARG A 326 -3.13 24.81 10.56
CA ARG A 326 -3.57 26.06 9.92
C ARG A 326 -3.08 26.16 8.48
N GLN A 327 -1.80 25.88 8.22
CA GLN A 327 -1.18 25.94 6.90
C GLN A 327 -1.90 25.06 5.87
N PHE A 328 -2.22 23.83 6.24
CA PHE A 328 -2.87 22.87 5.35
C PHE A 328 -4.41 22.86 5.45
N GLY A 329 -5.02 23.79 6.17
CA GLY A 329 -6.48 23.87 6.30
C GLY A 329 -7.12 22.64 6.95
N ARG A 330 -6.36 21.94 7.81
CA ARG A 330 -6.83 20.77 8.56
C ARG A 330 -7.40 21.23 9.90
N GLY A 331 -8.72 21.15 10.05
CA GLY A 331 -9.36 21.26 11.36
C GLY A 331 -8.87 20.15 12.29
N GLY A 332 -8.46 20.50 13.50
CA GLY A 332 -7.90 19.59 14.49
C GLY A 332 -7.06 20.27 15.57
N ARG A 333 -6.72 19.50 16.60
CA ARG A 333 -5.65 19.73 17.56
C ARG A 333 -5.06 18.37 17.89
N LEU A 334 -3.74 18.28 18.09
CA LEU A 334 -3.05 17.02 18.35
C LEU A 334 -3.58 16.32 19.62
N ASP A 335 -3.83 17.08 20.70
CA ASP A 335 -4.35 16.55 21.96
C ASP A 335 -5.68 15.81 21.81
N ARG A 336 -6.61 16.32 20.98
CA ARG A 336 -7.86 15.63 20.65
C ARG A 336 -7.64 14.35 19.86
N GLY A 337 -6.65 14.34 18.96
CA GLY A 337 -6.25 13.14 18.22
C GLY A 337 -5.75 12.04 19.13
N LEU A 338 -4.80 12.37 20.03
CA LEU A 338 -4.23 11.42 20.99
C LEU A 338 -5.30 10.89 21.97
N ASN A 339 -6.10 11.78 22.57
CA ASN A 339 -7.18 11.38 23.49
C ASN A 339 -8.21 10.45 22.81
N ALA A 340 -8.50 10.64 21.52
CA ALA A 340 -9.39 9.78 20.77
C ALA A 340 -8.77 8.40 20.48
N LEU A 341 -7.46 8.31 20.22
CA LEU A 341 -6.75 7.02 20.13
C LEU A 341 -6.79 6.27 21.46
N ASP A 342 -6.57 6.95 22.58
CA ASP A 342 -6.65 6.35 23.93
C ASP A 342 -8.06 5.84 24.24
N THR A 343 -9.10 6.63 23.90
CA THR A 343 -10.49 6.22 24.08
C THR A 343 -10.84 5.00 23.22
N LEU A 344 -10.41 4.98 21.95
CA LEU A 344 -10.60 3.83 21.07
C LEU A 344 -9.91 2.56 21.60
N GLN A 345 -8.67 2.68 22.12
CA GLN A 345 -7.96 1.58 22.74
C GLN A 345 -8.69 1.04 23.98
N GLN A 346 -9.22 1.92 24.83
CA GLN A 346 -10.00 1.54 26.02
C GLN A 346 -11.31 0.80 25.65
N LEU A 347 -11.98 1.24 24.58
CA LEU A 347 -13.16 0.58 24.02
C LEU A 347 -12.84 -0.75 23.29
N GLY A 348 -11.56 -1.08 23.11
CA GLY A 348 -11.13 -2.28 22.39
C GLY A 348 -11.29 -2.19 20.86
N VAL A 349 -11.25 -0.97 20.31
CA VAL A 349 -11.31 -0.70 18.87
C VAL A 349 -9.90 -0.56 18.31
N ALA A 350 -9.62 -1.21 17.18
CA ALA A 350 -8.33 -1.12 16.49
C ALA A 350 -8.20 0.24 15.81
N ALA A 351 -7.53 1.18 16.46
CA ALA A 351 -7.25 2.50 15.92
C ALA A 351 -5.89 2.55 15.20
N SER A 352 -5.87 3.09 13.99
CA SER A 352 -4.64 3.50 13.32
C SER A 352 -4.71 4.93 12.80
N CYS A 353 -3.58 5.61 12.68
CA CYS A 353 -3.50 6.98 12.15
C CYS A 353 -2.28 7.18 11.27
N ASN A 354 -2.31 8.19 10.39
CA ASN A 354 -1.10 8.68 9.73
C ASN A 354 -0.60 9.93 10.43
N LEU A 355 0.72 10.12 10.41
CA LEU A 355 1.39 11.38 10.68
C LEU A 355 2.24 11.74 9.45
N MET A 356 2.01 12.92 8.87
CA MET A 356 2.77 13.41 7.72
C MET A 356 4.08 14.04 8.20
N LEU A 357 4.99 13.18 8.69
CA LEU A 357 6.29 13.56 9.24
C LEU A 357 7.13 14.40 8.26
N VAL A 358 6.97 14.15 6.96
CA VAL A 358 7.63 14.89 5.87
C VAL A 358 6.55 15.53 4.99
N HIS A 359 6.65 16.84 4.76
CA HIS A 359 5.74 17.60 3.90
C HIS A 359 6.49 18.73 3.16
N PRO A 360 5.91 19.36 2.11
CA PRO A 360 6.61 20.32 1.25
C PRO A 360 7.12 21.62 1.90
N TYR A 361 6.83 21.81 3.18
CA TYR A 361 7.23 22.96 3.99
C TYR A 361 7.86 22.52 5.32
N SER A 362 8.27 21.25 5.42
CA SER A 362 8.97 20.76 6.61
C SER A 362 10.29 21.49 6.79
N THR A 363 10.63 21.67 8.05
CA THR A 363 11.93 22.15 8.53
C THR A 363 12.47 21.11 9.49
N THR A 364 13.77 21.11 9.77
CA THR A 364 14.37 20.24 10.79
C THR A 364 13.58 20.28 12.12
N ARG A 365 13.12 21.48 12.54
CA ARG A 365 12.27 21.67 13.73
C ARG A 365 10.90 20.99 13.64
N SER A 366 10.22 21.01 12.48
CA SER A 366 8.91 20.33 12.35
C SER A 366 9.06 18.82 12.27
N VAL A 367 10.17 18.32 11.70
CA VAL A 367 10.51 16.88 11.74
C VAL A 367 10.71 16.44 13.19
N ILE A 368 11.48 17.19 13.99
CA ILE A 368 11.67 16.91 15.44
C ILE A 368 10.32 16.87 16.17
N ALA A 369 9.46 17.89 15.99
CA ALA A 369 8.12 17.90 16.59
C ALA A 369 7.24 16.71 16.13
N GLY A 370 7.44 16.24 14.90
CA GLY A 370 6.82 15.00 14.40
C GLY A 370 7.35 13.74 15.08
N LEU A 371 8.66 13.64 15.35
CA LEU A 371 9.26 12.52 16.10
C LEU A 371 8.79 12.51 17.57
N GLU A 372 8.70 13.68 18.21
CA GLU A 372 8.10 13.86 19.54
C GLU A 372 6.63 13.41 19.53
N THR A 373 5.88 13.75 18.47
CA THR A 373 4.49 13.31 18.28
C THR A 373 4.36 11.79 18.11
N LEU A 374 5.25 11.15 17.34
CA LEU A 374 5.30 9.69 17.24
C LEU A 374 5.60 9.03 18.60
N SER A 375 6.50 9.62 19.39
CA SER A 375 6.81 9.14 20.74
C SER A 375 5.59 9.25 21.67
N ALA A 376 4.84 10.36 21.59
CA ALA A 376 3.61 10.57 22.36
C ALA A 376 2.47 9.61 21.96
N MET A 377 2.49 9.03 20.76
CA MET A 377 1.53 7.99 20.33
C MET A 377 1.83 6.61 20.94
N GLY A 378 2.98 6.41 21.58
CA GLY A 378 3.30 5.22 22.38
C GLY A 378 3.15 3.90 21.60
N ALA A 379 2.11 3.13 21.92
CA ALA A 379 1.83 1.83 21.30
C ALA A 379 0.68 1.85 20.28
N HIS A 380 0.15 3.03 19.92
CA HIS A 380 -0.92 3.15 18.92
C HIS A 380 -0.39 2.83 17.51
N GLY A 381 -1.28 2.33 16.65
CA GLY A 381 -0.95 2.10 15.24
C GLY A 381 -0.72 3.42 14.52
N VAL A 382 0.52 3.74 14.18
CA VAL A 382 0.85 4.95 13.41
C VAL A 382 1.64 4.63 12.15
N GLU A 383 1.30 5.29 11.05
CA GLU A 383 2.12 5.33 9.84
C GLU A 383 2.75 6.73 9.71
N ALA A 384 4.07 6.81 9.85
CA ALA A 384 4.82 8.02 9.52
C ALA A 384 4.95 8.11 8.00
N THR A 385 4.47 9.19 7.39
CA THR A 385 4.32 9.31 5.93
C THR A 385 4.98 10.58 5.38
N GLN A 386 5.29 10.56 4.08
CA GLN A 386 5.56 11.77 3.31
C GLN A 386 4.27 12.21 2.62
N MET A 387 3.88 13.47 2.82
CA MET A 387 2.70 14.08 2.20
C MET A 387 2.83 14.03 0.68
N GLN A 388 1.89 13.35 0.02
CA GLN A 388 1.79 13.29 -1.44
C GLN A 388 1.10 14.55 -2.00
N ILE A 389 1.39 14.89 -3.25
CA ILE A 389 0.72 15.95 -4.00
C ILE A 389 -0.21 15.32 -5.03
N TYR A 390 -1.49 15.71 -5.01
CA TYR A 390 -2.49 15.27 -5.99
C TYR A 390 -2.83 16.40 -6.97
N HIS A 391 -3.09 16.06 -8.23
CA HIS A 391 -3.40 17.04 -9.28
C HIS A 391 -4.60 17.92 -8.92
N GLY A 392 -4.51 19.22 -9.24
CA GLY A 392 -5.56 20.21 -8.93
C GLY A 392 -5.81 20.48 -7.44
N THR A 393 -5.01 19.92 -6.52
CA THR A 393 -5.10 20.31 -5.10
C THR A 393 -4.55 21.71 -4.85
N LYS A 394 -5.05 22.38 -3.81
CA LYS A 394 -4.53 23.70 -3.41
C LYS A 394 -3.03 23.66 -3.11
N LEU A 395 -2.57 22.56 -2.53
CA LEU A 395 -1.15 22.30 -2.30
C LEU A 395 -0.37 22.17 -3.62
N HIS A 396 -0.89 21.40 -4.59
CA HIS A 396 -0.31 21.31 -5.93
C HIS A 396 -0.19 22.69 -6.60
N GLU A 397 -1.28 23.46 -6.63
CA GLU A 397 -1.30 24.81 -7.21
C GLU A 397 -0.34 25.78 -6.51
N GLN A 398 -0.17 25.64 -5.20
CA GLN A 398 0.75 26.47 -4.42
C GLN A 398 2.21 26.15 -4.76
N ILE A 399 2.61 24.89 -4.68
CA ILE A 399 3.99 24.46 -4.94
C ILE A 399 4.36 24.61 -6.42
N ALA A 400 3.37 24.51 -7.32
CA ALA A 400 3.56 24.78 -8.76
C ALA A 400 3.88 26.26 -9.01
N ARG A 401 3.17 27.19 -8.36
CA ARG A 401 3.47 28.64 -8.41
C ARG A 401 4.84 28.99 -7.81
N GLU A 402 5.30 28.20 -6.84
CA GLU A 402 6.65 28.31 -6.26
C GLU A 402 7.75 27.66 -7.14
N GLY A 403 7.39 27.01 -8.26
CA GLY A 403 8.35 26.35 -9.15
C GLY A 403 9.00 25.08 -8.57
N ARG A 404 8.45 24.51 -7.50
CA ARG A 404 9.05 23.39 -6.75
C ARG A 404 8.47 22.01 -7.08
N VAL A 405 7.35 21.93 -7.81
CA VAL A 405 6.76 20.65 -8.23
C VAL A 405 7.70 19.93 -9.20
N THR A 406 7.87 18.63 -9.01
CA THR A 406 8.52 17.72 -9.95
C THR A 406 7.55 16.61 -10.34
N GLY A 407 7.83 15.88 -11.42
CA GLY A 407 6.93 14.83 -11.90
C GLY A 407 5.78 15.35 -12.75
N ASN A 408 4.64 14.66 -12.71
CA ASN A 408 3.44 14.94 -13.53
C ASN A 408 2.16 14.39 -12.83
N PRO A 409 0.94 14.56 -13.37
CA PRO A 409 -0.31 14.10 -12.73
C PRO A 409 -0.34 12.63 -12.27
N LEU A 410 0.39 11.73 -12.92
CA LEU A 410 0.52 10.34 -12.47
C LEU A 410 1.28 10.24 -11.14
N GLN A 411 2.36 11.01 -10.98
CA GLN A 411 3.18 11.01 -9.78
C GLN A 411 3.90 12.35 -9.65
N TYR A 412 3.51 13.13 -8.65
CA TYR A 412 4.18 14.38 -8.29
C TYR A 412 5.19 14.15 -7.18
N GLY A 413 6.36 14.76 -7.34
CA GLY A 413 7.30 15.04 -6.26
C GLY A 413 7.42 16.54 -6.02
N TYR A 414 8.31 16.94 -5.11
CA TYR A 414 8.59 18.34 -4.82
C TYR A 414 10.00 18.51 -4.25
N ARG A 415 10.63 19.66 -4.56
CA ARG A 415 11.88 20.08 -3.92
C ARG A 415 11.60 20.71 -2.56
N PHE A 416 12.41 20.42 -1.56
CA PHE A 416 12.26 21.01 -0.23
C PHE A 416 12.87 22.42 -0.17
N LEU A 417 12.48 23.19 0.87
CA LEU A 417 13.10 24.50 1.16
C LEU A 417 14.31 24.37 2.09
N ASP A 418 14.31 23.33 2.93
CA ASP A 418 15.37 23.00 3.89
C ASP A 418 16.19 21.82 3.32
N PRO A 419 17.50 22.00 3.02
CA PRO A 419 18.33 20.95 2.44
C PRO A 419 18.65 19.81 3.41
N VAL A 420 18.57 20.04 4.73
CA VAL A 420 18.67 18.96 5.73
C VAL A 420 17.44 18.06 5.60
N VAL A 421 16.25 18.67 5.45
CA VAL A 421 15.00 17.94 5.24
C VAL A 421 14.98 17.21 3.91
N GLU A 422 15.58 17.76 2.84
CA GLU A 422 15.70 17.05 1.54
C GLU A 422 16.52 15.74 1.70
N ARG A 423 17.67 15.80 2.37
CA ARG A 423 18.48 14.62 2.69
C ARG A 423 17.77 13.65 3.63
N PHE A 424 17.08 14.17 4.65
CA PHE A 424 16.28 13.36 5.56
C PHE A 424 15.14 12.65 4.82
N ALA A 425 14.43 13.33 3.92
CA ALA A 425 13.32 12.75 3.16
C ALA A 425 13.77 11.58 2.25
N ALA A 426 14.97 11.67 1.66
CA ALA A 426 15.58 10.57 0.92
C ALA A 426 15.91 9.37 1.83
N ALA A 427 16.55 9.61 2.99
CA ALA A 427 16.86 8.58 3.97
C ALA A 427 15.59 7.93 4.59
N PHE A 428 14.61 8.76 4.93
CA PHE A 428 13.28 8.39 5.42
C PHE A 428 12.58 7.47 4.41
N THR A 429 12.51 7.88 3.14
CA THR A 429 11.94 7.08 2.05
C THR A 429 12.62 5.73 1.92
N ARG A 430 13.96 5.66 2.03
CA ARG A 430 14.68 4.39 1.99
C ARG A 430 14.45 3.52 3.22
N LEU A 431 14.44 4.07 4.44
CA LEU A 431 14.09 3.32 5.65
C LEU A 431 12.68 2.71 5.56
N ARG A 432 11.74 3.53 5.09
CA ARG A 432 10.35 3.18 4.80
C ARG A 432 10.22 1.97 3.87
N PHE A 433 10.89 1.96 2.71
CA PHE A 433 10.80 0.85 1.75
C PHE A 433 11.79 -0.29 1.97
N ASP A 434 13.09 0.00 2.16
CA ASP A 434 14.16 -1.00 2.25
C ASP A 434 14.19 -1.73 3.60
N ALA A 435 13.94 -1.03 4.72
CA ALA A 435 14.08 -1.57 6.06
C ALA A 435 12.77 -2.03 6.68
N PHE A 436 11.77 -1.14 6.77
CA PHE A 436 10.48 -1.47 7.36
C PHE A 436 9.55 -2.18 6.38
N GLY A 437 9.79 -1.98 5.08
CA GLY A 437 8.89 -2.40 4.02
C GLY A 437 7.46 -1.96 4.32
N ASP A 438 7.23 -0.65 4.46
CA ASP A 438 6.05 0.00 5.07
C ASP A 438 4.73 -0.79 4.99
N TYR A 439 4.39 -1.20 3.77
CA TYR A 439 3.20 -1.99 3.47
C TYR A 439 3.19 -3.28 4.27
N SER A 440 4.26 -4.07 4.21
CA SER A 440 4.39 -5.32 4.95
C SER A 440 4.30 -5.16 6.47
N LEU A 441 4.99 -4.21 7.10
CA LEU A 441 4.97 -4.08 8.57
C LEU A 441 3.67 -3.41 9.06
N THR A 442 3.21 -2.35 8.38
CA THR A 442 2.03 -1.59 8.78
C THR A 442 0.75 -2.35 8.46
N CYS A 443 0.66 -3.07 7.33
CA CYS A 443 -0.47 -3.98 7.06
C CYS A 443 -0.48 -5.14 8.06
N ARG A 444 0.64 -5.83 8.34
CA ARG A 444 0.66 -6.88 9.39
C ARG A 444 0.16 -6.38 10.74
N HIS A 445 0.49 -5.14 11.12
CA HIS A 445 -0.06 -4.52 12.33
C HIS A 445 -1.58 -4.29 12.21
N HIS A 446 -2.06 -3.75 11.09
CA HIS A 446 -3.50 -3.58 10.84
C HIS A 446 -4.27 -4.91 10.84
N ASP A 447 -3.70 -5.96 10.26
CA ASP A 447 -4.29 -7.29 10.16
C ASP A 447 -4.36 -7.95 11.53
N ALA A 448 -3.27 -7.91 12.30
CA ALA A 448 -3.24 -8.43 13.67
C ALA A 448 -4.19 -7.66 14.60
N ALA A 449 -4.28 -6.34 14.46
CA ALA A 449 -5.21 -5.51 15.23
C ALA A 449 -6.66 -5.80 14.86
N LEU A 450 -7.00 -5.85 13.57
CA LEU A 450 -8.34 -6.22 13.10
C LEU A 450 -8.70 -7.65 13.51
N ALA A 451 -7.77 -8.60 13.41
CA ALA A 451 -7.98 -9.98 13.82
C ALA A 451 -8.38 -10.06 15.30
N VAL A 452 -7.62 -9.42 16.20
CA VAL A 452 -7.92 -9.43 17.64
C VAL A 452 -9.26 -8.74 17.95
N THR A 453 -9.56 -7.57 17.36
CA THR A 453 -10.78 -6.83 17.71
C THR A 453 -12.04 -7.40 17.06
N LEU A 454 -11.97 -7.88 15.82
CA LEU A 454 -13.08 -8.58 15.15
C LEU A 454 -13.35 -9.93 15.84
N ALA A 455 -12.33 -10.72 16.16
CA ALA A 455 -12.52 -11.97 16.91
C ALA A 455 -13.16 -11.72 18.28
N LYS A 456 -12.71 -10.69 19.02
CA LYS A 456 -13.34 -10.31 20.30
C LYS A 456 -14.82 -9.90 20.15
N ARG A 457 -15.20 -9.29 19.02
CA ARG A 457 -16.59 -8.87 18.73
C ARG A 457 -17.49 -10.04 18.30
N LEU A 458 -16.98 -10.96 17.49
CA LEU A 458 -17.75 -12.10 16.96
C LEU A 458 -17.74 -13.32 17.90
N HIS A 459 -16.68 -13.47 18.71
CA HIS A 459 -16.45 -14.58 19.63
C HIS A 459 -16.04 -14.04 21.02
N PRO A 460 -16.97 -13.43 21.79
CA PRO A 460 -16.65 -12.75 23.06
C PRO A 460 -16.08 -13.69 24.13
N ASP A 461 -16.38 -14.99 24.08
CA ASP A 461 -15.86 -16.01 25.00
C ASP A 461 -14.43 -16.47 24.65
N LEU A 462 -13.86 -16.00 23.53
CA LEU A 462 -12.54 -16.42 23.07
C LEU A 462 -11.44 -15.75 23.92
N PRO A 463 -10.54 -16.51 24.56
CA PRO A 463 -9.44 -15.92 25.31
C PRO A 463 -8.47 -15.23 24.35
N LEU A 464 -8.41 -13.90 24.39
CA LEU A 464 -7.58 -13.07 23.51
C LEU A 464 -6.69 -12.06 24.27
N THR A 465 -6.74 -12.03 25.59
CA THR A 465 -6.04 -11.04 26.43
C THR A 465 -4.52 -11.07 26.25
N ASP A 466 -3.94 -12.26 26.11
CA ASP A 466 -2.51 -12.45 25.86
C ASP A 466 -2.10 -11.99 24.45
N LEU A 467 -2.93 -12.26 23.43
CA LEU A 467 -2.69 -11.79 22.07
C LEU A 467 -2.83 -10.27 21.95
N ALA A 468 -3.79 -9.66 22.65
CA ALA A 468 -3.92 -8.21 22.74
C ALA A 468 -2.71 -7.56 23.45
N ALA A 469 -2.16 -8.21 24.48
CA ALA A 469 -0.94 -7.75 25.15
C ALA A 469 0.31 -7.88 24.26
N ARG A 470 0.47 -9.01 23.54
CA ARG A 470 1.53 -9.20 22.53
C ARG A 470 1.45 -8.17 21.42
N LEU A 471 0.26 -7.94 20.85
CA LEU A 471 0.04 -6.91 19.85
C LEU A 471 0.51 -5.53 20.35
N LYS A 472 0.07 -5.11 21.54
CA LYS A 472 0.49 -3.82 22.14
C LYS A 472 2.00 -3.72 22.32
N ALA A 473 2.68 -4.81 22.70
CA ALA A 473 4.13 -4.86 22.81
C ALA A 473 4.82 -4.76 21.44
N ALA A 474 4.35 -5.48 20.43
CA ALA A 474 4.87 -5.42 19.06
C ALA A 474 4.67 -4.02 18.42
N SER A 475 3.51 -3.38 18.64
CA SER A 475 3.24 -2.00 18.21
C SER A 475 4.21 -1.01 18.87
N ALA A 476 4.43 -1.12 20.18
CA ALA A 476 5.40 -0.29 20.90
C ALA A 476 6.83 -0.48 20.37
N ALA A 477 7.27 -1.72 20.15
CA ALA A 477 8.58 -2.03 19.60
C ALA A 477 8.75 -1.48 18.17
N SER A 478 7.73 -1.62 17.32
CA SER A 478 7.69 -1.04 15.97
C SER A 478 7.81 0.49 15.99
N ASN A 479 7.10 1.15 16.89
CA ASN A 479 7.15 2.61 17.03
C ASN A 479 8.53 3.07 17.53
N GLN A 480 9.09 2.42 18.55
CA GLN A 480 10.42 2.73 19.09
C GLN A 480 11.53 2.54 18.05
N LEU A 481 11.52 1.44 17.30
CA LEU A 481 12.48 1.17 16.22
C LEU A 481 12.42 2.28 15.15
N ARG A 482 11.21 2.60 14.67
CA ARG A 482 11.03 3.63 13.63
C ARG A 482 11.47 5.01 14.11
N ILE A 483 11.12 5.41 15.34
CA ILE A 483 11.58 6.68 15.94
C ILE A 483 13.12 6.71 16.03
N ALA A 484 13.76 5.67 16.54
CA ALA A 484 15.21 5.61 16.65
C ALA A 484 15.91 5.75 15.29
N CYS A 485 15.44 5.02 14.27
CA CYS A 485 15.98 5.10 12.91
C CYS A 485 15.75 6.46 12.25
N TYR A 486 14.58 7.09 12.45
CA TYR A 486 14.31 8.42 11.90
C TYR A 486 15.14 9.50 12.61
N THR A 487 15.35 9.41 13.91
CA THR A 487 16.27 10.30 14.64
C THR A 487 17.70 10.16 14.13
N GLU A 488 18.22 8.93 13.97
CA GLU A 488 19.56 8.70 13.42
C GLU A 488 19.67 9.22 11.96
N ALA A 489 18.66 8.99 11.13
CA ALA A 489 18.61 9.50 9.76
C ALA A 489 18.62 11.04 9.71
N LEU A 490 17.93 11.71 10.63
CA LEU A 490 17.95 13.18 10.73
C LEU A 490 19.34 13.69 11.13
N THR A 491 19.96 13.09 12.15
CA THR A 491 21.33 13.43 12.56
C THR A 491 22.36 13.20 11.45
N LEU A 492 22.23 12.13 10.66
CA LEU A 492 23.09 11.89 9.49
C LEU A 492 22.86 12.92 8.38
N ALA A 493 21.61 13.35 8.17
CA ALA A 493 21.26 14.41 7.24
C ALA A 493 21.78 15.80 7.66
N GLU A 494 21.82 16.10 8.97
CA GLU A 494 22.46 17.31 9.52
C GLU A 494 23.98 17.29 9.33
N GLN A 495 24.62 16.13 9.53
CA GLN A 495 26.07 15.93 9.37
C GLN A 495 26.55 15.82 7.91
N GLU A 496 25.64 15.87 6.93
CA GLU A 496 25.91 15.64 5.50
C GLU A 496 26.55 14.26 5.20
N ARG A 497 26.32 13.27 6.07
CA ARG A 497 26.92 11.92 5.99
C ARG A 497 26.05 10.98 5.17
N ASN A 498 26.27 11.02 3.86
CA ASN A 498 25.47 10.31 2.87
C ASN A 498 26.03 8.90 2.54
N GLY A 499 25.34 8.17 1.66
CA GLY A 499 25.81 6.92 1.07
C GLY A 499 25.86 5.73 2.05
N ASP A 500 27.04 5.48 2.60
CA ASP A 500 27.34 4.25 3.36
C ASP A 500 26.71 4.26 4.75
N ALA A 501 26.72 5.39 5.47
CA ALA A 501 26.14 5.49 6.81
C ALA A 501 24.62 5.22 6.80
N ILE A 502 23.91 5.80 5.83
CA ILE A 502 22.47 5.55 5.61
C ILE A 502 22.22 4.08 5.21
N THR A 503 23.09 3.49 4.41
CA THR A 503 22.95 2.08 4.01
C THR A 503 23.15 1.13 5.21
N GLN A 504 24.16 1.38 6.06
CA GLN A 504 24.36 0.63 7.31
C GLN A 504 23.18 0.77 8.28
N LEU A 505 22.60 1.97 8.40
CA LEU A 505 21.40 2.21 9.19
C LEU A 505 20.21 1.38 8.68
N ILE A 506 19.99 1.37 7.36
CA ILE A 506 18.94 0.57 6.71
C ILE A 506 19.13 -0.93 6.96
N ASP A 507 20.35 -1.45 6.79
CA ASP A 507 20.64 -2.88 7.00
C ASP A 507 20.37 -3.31 8.45
N ARG A 508 20.76 -2.48 9.44
CA ARG A 508 20.42 -2.72 10.87
C ARG A 508 18.92 -2.66 11.12
N ALA A 509 18.23 -1.67 10.55
CA ALA A 509 16.80 -1.47 10.71
C ALA A 509 15.97 -2.62 10.09
N HIS A 510 16.41 -3.15 8.95
CA HIS A 510 15.82 -4.33 8.29
C HIS A 510 15.92 -5.56 9.21
N GLN A 511 17.11 -5.85 9.74
CA GLN A 511 17.35 -6.96 10.65
C GLN A 511 16.52 -6.84 11.94
N ALA A 512 16.39 -5.63 12.50
CA ALA A 512 15.57 -5.36 13.68
C ALA A 512 14.05 -5.46 13.42
N THR A 513 13.61 -5.27 12.17
CA THR A 513 12.19 -5.34 11.78
C THR A 513 11.68 -6.78 11.70
N ALA A 514 12.52 -7.70 11.21
CA ALA A 514 12.15 -9.11 10.98
C ALA A 514 11.44 -9.81 12.17
N PRO A 515 11.93 -9.76 13.43
CA PRO A 515 11.24 -10.39 14.55
C PRO A 515 9.87 -9.75 14.87
N ILE A 516 9.73 -8.43 14.70
CA ILE A 516 8.47 -7.72 14.95
C ILE A 516 7.43 -8.12 13.89
N ALA A 517 7.83 -8.18 12.61
CA ALA A 517 6.98 -8.61 11.52
C ALA A 517 6.56 -10.09 11.67
N ALA A 518 7.41 -10.94 12.24
CA ALA A 518 7.08 -12.34 12.54
C ALA A 518 6.04 -12.47 13.68
N ASP A 519 6.19 -11.73 14.78
CA ASP A 519 5.23 -11.79 15.91
C ASP A 519 3.84 -11.26 15.51
N LEU A 520 3.77 -10.18 14.74
CA LEU A 520 2.50 -9.67 14.20
C LEU A 520 1.77 -10.71 13.32
N THR A 521 2.49 -11.41 12.44
CA THR A 521 1.91 -12.51 11.64
C THR A 521 1.51 -13.72 12.50
N ALA A 522 2.29 -14.02 13.55
CA ALA A 522 1.94 -15.08 14.50
C ALA A 522 0.65 -14.75 15.26
N ILE A 523 0.42 -13.50 15.69
CA ILE A 523 -0.81 -13.08 16.37
C ILE A 523 -2.05 -13.34 15.51
N THR A 524 -2.05 -12.96 14.23
CA THR A 524 -3.17 -13.26 13.31
C THR A 524 -3.40 -14.77 13.17
N SER A 525 -2.31 -15.54 13.08
CA SER A 525 -2.37 -17.01 12.99
C SER A 525 -2.92 -17.65 14.27
N ASP A 526 -2.56 -17.14 15.43
CA ASP A 526 -3.03 -17.60 16.74
C ASP A 526 -4.52 -17.28 16.95
N VAL A 527 -5.01 -16.12 16.46
CA VAL A 527 -6.45 -15.81 16.45
C VAL A 527 -7.21 -16.81 15.60
N LEU A 528 -6.78 -17.05 14.35
CA LEU A 528 -7.39 -18.03 13.45
C LEU A 528 -7.40 -19.44 14.06
N HIS A 529 -6.28 -19.85 14.68
CA HIS A 529 -6.18 -21.15 15.34
C HIS A 529 -7.17 -21.29 16.51
N ARG A 530 -7.34 -20.24 17.32
CA ARG A 530 -8.31 -20.24 18.44
C ARG A 530 -9.76 -20.27 17.94
N ILE A 531 -10.10 -19.58 16.85
CA ILE A 531 -11.43 -19.64 16.23
C ILE A 531 -11.71 -21.04 15.67
N ALA A 532 -10.72 -21.68 15.04
CA ALA A 532 -10.85 -23.01 14.44
C ALA A 532 -10.91 -24.16 15.48
N GLN A 533 -10.44 -23.93 16.72
CA GLN A 533 -10.60 -24.91 17.79
C GLN A 533 -12.07 -24.93 18.26
N PRO A 534 -12.81 -26.05 18.13
CA PRO A 534 -14.15 -26.12 18.67
C PRO A 534 -14.08 -25.95 20.18
N ALA A 535 -14.85 -25.00 20.72
CA ALA A 535 -15.04 -24.86 22.15
C ALA A 535 -15.40 -26.23 22.74
N ARG A 536 -14.56 -26.74 23.66
CA ARG A 536 -14.79 -27.99 24.38
C ARG A 536 -15.32 -27.68 25.79
N PRO A 537 -16.61 -27.34 25.96
CA PRO A 537 -17.19 -27.35 27.30
C PRO A 537 -17.14 -28.80 27.80
N PHE A 538 -16.47 -29.01 28.93
CA PHE A 538 -16.36 -30.30 29.64
C PHE A 538 -15.63 -31.45 28.93
N ALA A 539 -14.31 -31.31 28.76
CA ALA A 539 -13.42 -32.42 28.39
C ALA A 539 -12.82 -33.31 29.52
N PRO A 540 -13.12 -33.18 30.85
CA PRO A 540 -12.63 -34.14 31.85
C PRO A 540 -13.67 -35.18 32.32
N MET A 541 -14.97 -35.04 32.01
CA MET A 541 -16.01 -35.95 32.54
C MET A 541 -16.49 -37.05 31.57
N ARG A 542 -16.18 -37.00 30.26
CA ARG A 542 -16.54 -38.10 29.34
C ARG A 542 -15.68 -39.35 29.54
N SER A 543 -14.39 -39.19 29.86
CA SER A 543 -13.52 -40.32 30.23
C SER A 543 -13.95 -40.96 31.56
N ALA A 544 -14.37 -40.16 32.55
CA ALA A 544 -14.94 -40.67 33.80
C ALA A 544 -16.31 -41.36 33.61
N ALA A 545 -17.20 -40.78 32.80
CA ALA A 545 -18.53 -41.33 32.54
C ALA A 545 -18.49 -42.62 31.69
N VAL A 546 -17.59 -42.72 30.71
CA VAL A 546 -17.35 -43.96 29.96
C VAL A 546 -16.70 -45.03 30.85
N GLY A 547 -15.82 -44.62 31.79
CA GLY A 547 -15.30 -45.50 32.84
C GLY A 547 -16.40 -46.07 33.75
N LEU A 548 -17.31 -45.22 34.26
CA LEU A 548 -18.41 -45.67 35.12
C LEU A 548 -19.47 -46.49 34.37
N LEU A 549 -19.88 -46.11 33.16
CA LEU A 549 -20.82 -46.93 32.37
C LEU A 549 -20.22 -48.30 32.02
N GLY A 550 -18.92 -48.35 31.68
CA GLY A 550 -18.19 -49.59 31.43
C GLY A 550 -18.15 -50.50 32.65
N PHE A 551 -17.93 -49.94 33.85
CA PHE A 551 -17.91 -50.71 35.09
C PHE A 551 -19.29 -51.27 35.48
N CYS A 552 -20.36 -50.47 35.31
CA CYS A 552 -21.72 -50.92 35.60
C CYS A 552 -22.25 -51.97 34.61
N LEU A 553 -21.88 -51.89 33.33
CA LEU A 553 -22.30 -52.87 32.31
C LEU A 553 -21.48 -54.17 32.34
N ALA A 554 -20.21 -54.11 32.76
CA ALA A 554 -19.41 -55.32 32.99
C ALA A 554 -19.86 -56.09 34.25
N GLY A 555 -20.24 -55.39 35.32
CA GLY A 555 -20.73 -56.01 36.56
C GLY A 555 -22.08 -56.72 36.43
N ALA A 556 -22.97 -56.23 35.56
CA ALA A 556 -24.30 -56.82 35.34
C ALA A 556 -24.30 -58.08 34.44
N SER A 557 -23.18 -58.38 33.78
CA SER A 557 -23.10 -59.47 32.78
C SER A 557 -22.60 -60.82 33.33
N LEU A 558 -22.32 -60.90 34.64
CA LEU A 558 -21.77 -62.09 35.32
C LEU A 558 -22.64 -62.63 36.47
N ALA A 559 -23.89 -62.18 36.57
CA ALA A 559 -24.88 -62.68 37.53
C ALA A 559 -26.00 -63.48 36.84
N ALA A 560 -25.59 -64.60 36.24
CA ALA A 560 -26.34 -65.83 35.94
C ALA A 560 -27.80 -65.75 35.47
N CYS A 561 -28.04 -66.31 34.28
CA CYS A 561 -29.32 -66.89 33.89
C CYS A 561 -29.80 -67.94 34.92
N GLN A 562 -30.97 -67.72 35.52
CA GLN A 562 -31.82 -68.78 36.08
C GLN A 562 -33.27 -68.56 35.64
N GLY A 563 -34.04 -69.65 35.58
CA GLY A 563 -35.28 -69.76 34.78
C GLY A 563 -36.54 -69.05 35.34
N PRO A 564 -37.67 -69.13 34.61
CA PRO A 564 -38.78 -68.18 34.74
C PRO A 564 -39.97 -68.62 35.62
N SER A 565 -40.81 -67.62 35.94
CA SER A 565 -42.23 -67.67 36.38
C SER A 565 -42.53 -67.70 37.90
N PRO A 566 -43.74 -67.28 38.36
CA PRO A 566 -44.45 -66.02 38.02
C PRO A 566 -45.26 -65.37 39.20
N VAL A 567 -45.88 -64.19 38.96
CA VAL A 567 -47.00 -63.54 39.71
C VAL A 567 -46.71 -62.89 41.10
N GLY A 568 -47.14 -61.62 41.29
CA GLY A 568 -47.33 -60.97 42.60
C GLY A 568 -47.38 -59.42 42.59
N PRO A 569 -48.35 -58.73 43.26
CA PRO A 569 -48.52 -57.25 43.22
C PRO A 569 -47.79 -56.47 44.37
N PRO A 570 -47.81 -55.11 44.41
CA PRO A 570 -46.87 -54.23 45.18
C PRO A 570 -47.45 -53.78 46.56
N PRO A 571 -46.97 -52.75 47.32
CA PRO A 571 -45.79 -51.83 47.26
C PRO A 571 -44.98 -51.88 48.62
N PRO A 572 -44.49 -50.82 49.34
CA PRO A 572 -44.06 -49.41 49.04
C PRO A 572 -42.75 -48.88 49.74
N ALA A 573 -42.29 -47.67 49.31
CA ALA A 573 -41.73 -46.54 50.09
C ALA A 573 -40.34 -46.52 50.83
N SER A 574 -39.74 -45.32 50.84
CA SER A 574 -38.87 -44.70 51.89
C SER A 574 -37.36 -45.11 51.94
N VAL A 575 -36.35 -44.34 52.43
CA VAL A 575 -36.21 -42.92 52.87
C VAL A 575 -34.69 -42.56 53.09
N ASP A 576 -34.33 -41.25 53.07
CA ASP A 576 -33.19 -40.52 53.70
C ASP A 576 -31.66 -40.73 53.47
N LEU A 577 -31.02 -39.65 52.97
CA LEU A 577 -30.10 -38.67 53.64
C LEU A 577 -28.70 -39.03 54.26
N ALA A 578 -27.81 -38.01 54.18
CA ALA A 578 -26.58 -37.74 54.98
C ALA A 578 -25.31 -38.58 54.65
N THR A 579 -24.04 -38.16 54.85
CA THR A 579 -23.40 -36.95 55.45
C THR A 579 -21.93 -36.77 54.96
N ALA A 580 -21.30 -35.60 55.18
CA ALA A 580 -19.84 -35.35 55.10
C ALA A 580 -19.14 -35.66 56.47
N PRO A 581 -17.84 -35.35 56.83
CA PRO A 581 -16.82 -34.46 56.20
C PRO A 581 -15.30 -34.84 56.37
N SER A 582 -14.41 -33.88 56.03
CA SER A 582 -13.12 -33.48 56.69
C SER A 582 -11.71 -33.83 56.10
N THR A 583 -10.77 -32.90 56.36
CA THR A 583 -9.35 -32.68 55.94
C THR A 583 -8.34 -33.14 57.04
N PRO A 584 -6.96 -33.05 57.00
CA PRO A 584 -6.05 -32.00 56.44
C PRO A 584 -4.59 -32.39 55.97
N ALA A 585 -3.70 -31.38 55.78
CA ALA A 585 -2.23 -31.43 55.47
C ALA A 585 -1.36 -31.08 56.73
N PRO A 586 0.01 -30.87 56.78
CA PRO A 586 0.98 -30.27 55.80
C PRO A 586 2.47 -30.79 55.79
N GLY A 587 3.44 -30.16 55.06
CA GLY A 587 4.91 -30.26 55.32
C GLY A 587 5.93 -30.01 54.15
N PRO A 588 7.18 -29.47 54.33
CA PRO A 588 8.03 -28.89 53.24
C PRO A 588 9.47 -29.48 53.02
N ALA A 589 10.30 -28.82 52.17
CA ALA A 589 11.54 -29.33 51.48
C ALA A 589 12.92 -28.72 51.90
N PRO A 590 14.07 -29.19 51.32
CA PRO A 590 15.26 -28.35 51.04
C PRO A 590 16.14 -28.72 49.78
N SER A 591 17.24 -27.98 49.51
CA SER A 591 18.29 -28.12 48.44
C SER A 591 19.62 -27.45 48.90
N PRO A 592 20.88 -27.79 48.44
CA PRO A 592 21.59 -27.05 47.34
C PRO A 592 22.87 -27.68 46.62
N ALA A 593 23.39 -26.98 45.58
CA ALA A 593 24.82 -26.71 45.17
C ALA A 593 25.70 -27.58 44.18
N ASP A 594 26.04 -26.96 43.02
CA ASP A 594 27.30 -26.74 42.22
C ASP A 594 28.47 -27.75 41.98
N THR A 595 29.02 -27.77 40.73
CA THR A 595 30.46 -27.54 40.34
C THR A 595 30.72 -27.54 38.80
N ASN A 596 31.87 -27.00 38.33
CA ASN A 596 32.21 -26.62 36.92
C ASN A 596 33.47 -27.33 36.30
N PRO A 597 33.75 -27.22 34.97
CA PRO A 597 34.79 -27.99 34.24
C PRO A 597 36.06 -27.20 33.75
N PRO A 598 37.09 -27.86 33.15
CA PRO A 598 38.26 -27.21 32.51
C PRO A 598 38.39 -27.38 30.97
N ALA A 599 39.41 -26.74 30.37
CA ALA A 599 39.52 -26.34 28.94
C ALA A 599 40.62 -27.04 28.08
N ALA A 600 40.78 -26.61 26.80
CA ALA A 600 41.80 -27.10 25.84
C ALA A 600 42.41 -26.00 24.93
N LEU A 601 43.62 -26.26 24.40
CA LEU A 601 44.52 -25.43 23.53
C LEU A 601 45.37 -26.39 22.63
N PRO A 602 46.27 -25.93 21.72
CA PRO A 602 46.11 -25.06 20.54
C PRO A 602 46.72 -25.70 19.24
N ALA A 603 47.08 -24.90 18.22
CA ALA A 603 47.38 -25.32 16.82
C ALA A 603 48.87 -25.45 16.40
N SER A 604 49.13 -25.92 15.16
CA SER A 604 50.48 -26.04 14.54
C SER A 604 50.59 -25.60 13.05
N THR A 605 51.27 -24.47 12.82
CA THR A 605 52.43 -24.22 11.92
C THR A 605 52.54 -24.74 10.47
N SER A 606 52.87 -23.83 9.53
CA SER A 606 53.85 -24.03 8.42
C SER A 606 54.45 -22.67 7.98
N GLN A 607 55.59 -22.67 7.25
CA GLN A 607 56.45 -21.49 6.99
C GLN A 607 56.83 -21.34 5.47
N PRO A 608 57.63 -20.35 5.01
CA PRO A 608 57.21 -19.46 3.91
C PRO A 608 57.88 -19.71 2.55
N SER A 609 57.41 -19.00 1.52
CA SER A 609 58.13 -18.79 0.25
C SER A 609 58.24 -17.29 -0.07
N SER A 610 59.32 -16.90 -0.74
CA SER A 610 59.73 -15.50 -0.88
C SER A 610 59.33 -14.89 -2.23
N SER A 611 58.31 -14.03 -2.21
CA SER A 611 58.18 -12.91 -3.14
C SER A 611 58.14 -11.62 -2.34
N VAL A 612 58.86 -10.58 -2.77
CA VAL A 612 58.76 -9.25 -2.16
C VAL A 612 57.45 -8.62 -2.67
N GLY A 613 56.35 -8.97 -2.01
CA GLY A 613 55.03 -8.45 -2.33
C GLY A 613 54.99 -6.94 -2.13
N CYS A 614 54.74 -6.21 -3.20
CA CYS A 614 54.48 -4.77 -3.14
C CYS A 614 53.17 -4.57 -2.37
N SER A 615 53.22 -3.92 -1.19
CA SER A 615 52.03 -3.77 -0.32
C SER A 615 50.92 -2.98 -1.01
N GLU A 616 49.65 -3.24 -0.67
CA GLU A 616 48.50 -2.53 -1.28
C GLU A 616 48.64 -1.01 -1.18
N ALA A 617 49.12 -0.49 -0.04
CA ALA A 617 49.41 0.93 0.14
C ALA A 617 50.46 1.47 -0.85
N ARG A 618 51.51 0.68 -1.15
CA ARG A 618 52.54 1.03 -2.14
C ARG A 618 52.01 0.93 -3.58
N GLN A 619 51.09 0.00 -3.84
CA GLN A 619 50.41 -0.12 -5.12
C GLN A 619 49.46 1.05 -5.37
N ASP A 620 48.71 1.51 -4.36
CA ASP A 620 47.79 2.64 -4.47
C ASP A 620 48.55 3.97 -4.62
N GLU A 621 49.65 4.16 -3.89
CA GLU A 621 50.61 5.25 -4.10
C GLU A 621 51.07 5.30 -5.58
N LEU A 622 51.40 4.13 -6.17
CA LEU A 622 51.85 4.04 -7.56
C LEU A 622 50.72 4.22 -8.58
N LYS A 623 49.50 3.73 -8.32
CA LYS A 623 48.32 4.01 -9.16
C LYS A 623 48.04 5.51 -9.21
N GLN A 624 48.15 6.19 -8.07
CA GLN A 624 47.93 7.63 -7.95
C GLN A 624 49.05 8.42 -8.66
N LYS A 625 50.32 7.99 -8.52
CA LYS A 625 51.46 8.51 -9.29
C LYS A 625 51.26 8.37 -10.80
N VAL A 626 50.80 7.20 -11.28
CA VAL A 626 50.46 6.96 -12.69
C VAL A 626 49.33 7.87 -13.16
N ALA A 627 48.26 8.02 -12.36
CA ALA A 627 47.16 8.92 -12.67
C ALA A 627 47.61 10.38 -12.78
N THR A 628 48.52 10.84 -11.92
CA THR A 628 49.12 12.19 -12.01
C THR A 628 49.99 12.36 -13.26
N ILE A 629 50.82 11.37 -13.62
CA ILE A 629 51.64 11.40 -14.85
C ILE A 629 50.75 11.49 -16.11
N VAL A 630 49.63 10.77 -16.12
CA VAL A 630 48.67 10.80 -17.24
C VAL A 630 47.85 12.10 -17.24
N ALA A 631 47.40 12.60 -16.08
CA ALA A 631 46.65 13.86 -15.96
C ALA A 631 47.49 15.11 -16.28
N GLY A 632 48.82 15.03 -16.18
CA GLY A 632 49.74 16.06 -16.67
C GLY A 632 49.82 16.18 -18.20
N ILE A 633 49.09 15.32 -18.94
CA ILE A 633 48.98 15.37 -20.40
C ILE A 633 47.59 15.92 -20.74
N ASP A 634 47.53 17.24 -20.87
CA ASP A 634 46.31 18.09 -20.89
C ASP A 634 45.20 17.63 -21.87
N THR A 635 44.04 17.24 -21.32
CA THR A 635 42.75 17.11 -22.01
C THR A 635 41.59 17.42 -21.06
N CYS A 636 40.63 18.25 -21.49
CA CYS A 636 39.67 18.94 -20.62
C CYS A 636 38.20 18.45 -20.72
N ALA A 637 37.47 18.59 -19.61
CA ALA A 637 36.01 18.78 -19.44
C ALA A 637 35.09 17.63 -18.93
N THR A 638 34.35 17.96 -17.85
CA THR A 638 33.09 17.37 -17.29
C THR A 638 33.11 16.04 -16.51
N ARG A 639 32.70 16.07 -15.23
CA ARG A 639 32.61 14.91 -14.32
C ARG A 639 31.32 14.08 -14.49
N THR A 640 31.46 12.76 -14.51
CA THR A 640 30.42 11.77 -14.14
C THR A 640 31.05 10.76 -13.18
N VAL A 641 30.36 10.37 -12.08
CA VAL A 641 30.89 9.45 -11.06
C VAL A 641 30.15 8.11 -11.11
N LEU A 642 30.90 7.00 -11.16
CA LEU A 642 30.40 5.63 -11.07
C LEU A 642 31.45 4.75 -10.37
N PHE A 643 31.02 3.84 -9.49
CA PHE A 643 31.86 2.83 -8.84
C PHE A 643 31.37 1.41 -9.15
N GLY A 644 32.29 0.45 -9.16
CA GLY A 644 32.00 -0.99 -9.23
C GLY A 644 33.26 -1.83 -9.01
N TRP A 645 33.12 -3.00 -8.38
CA TRP A 645 34.22 -3.93 -8.04
C TRP A 645 33.96 -5.34 -8.60
N GLY A 646 35.03 -6.08 -8.91
CA GLY A 646 34.96 -7.51 -9.24
C GLY A 646 36.18 -8.05 -10.00
N PHE A 647 36.95 -8.93 -9.36
CA PHE A 647 38.13 -9.61 -9.94
C PHE A 647 37.77 -10.90 -10.71
N LYS A 648 38.57 -11.23 -11.76
CA LYS A 648 39.08 -12.59 -12.04
C LYS A 648 40.08 -12.67 -13.22
N ASP A 649 41.31 -13.04 -12.88
CA ASP A 649 42.32 -13.89 -13.56
C ASP A 649 42.51 -13.86 -15.09
N GLY A 650 43.74 -13.50 -15.52
CA GLY A 650 44.26 -13.76 -16.87
C GLY A 650 45.50 -12.88 -17.22
N PRO A 651 46.49 -13.40 -17.98
CA PRO A 651 47.72 -12.65 -18.29
C PRO A 651 47.47 -11.48 -19.24
N ILE A 652 48.29 -10.42 -19.12
CA ILE A 652 48.09 -9.14 -19.80
C ILE A 652 48.07 -9.29 -21.33
N SER A 653 46.91 -9.04 -21.93
CA SER A 653 46.77 -8.80 -23.37
C SER A 653 45.81 -7.65 -23.64
N ILE A 654 46.22 -6.71 -24.49
CA ILE A 654 45.36 -5.60 -24.91
C ILE A 654 44.60 -6.03 -26.16
N ARG A 655 43.30 -6.30 -26.03
CA ARG A 655 42.39 -6.54 -27.17
C ARG A 655 41.18 -5.60 -27.09
N SER A 656 40.91 -4.89 -28.18
CA SER A 656 39.68 -4.13 -28.42
C SER A 656 38.72 -4.93 -29.31
N ARG A 657 37.42 -4.95 -29.00
CA ARG A 657 36.41 -5.60 -29.85
C ARG A 657 35.56 -4.55 -30.57
N GLU A 658 35.85 -4.38 -31.86
CA GLU A 658 35.13 -3.56 -32.86
C GLU A 658 35.09 -2.03 -32.58
N GLY A 659 35.10 -1.14 -33.58
CA GLY A 659 35.17 -1.38 -35.03
C GLY A 659 34.85 -0.15 -35.89
N SER A 660 35.58 0.96 -35.75
CA SER A 660 35.60 2.08 -36.73
C SER A 660 36.79 3.03 -36.47
N GLU A 661 37.14 3.84 -37.47
CA GLU A 661 38.50 4.36 -37.63
C GLU A 661 38.66 5.84 -37.22
N GLN A 662 39.50 6.09 -36.21
CA GLN A 662 40.60 7.08 -36.26
C GLN A 662 41.45 6.97 -34.98
N ARG A 663 42.62 6.33 -35.09
CA ARG A 663 43.54 6.11 -33.95
C ARG A 663 44.41 7.35 -33.69
N ASN A 664 44.32 7.92 -32.50
CA ASN A 664 45.35 8.84 -31.98
C ASN A 664 46.56 8.07 -31.40
N ALA A 665 47.25 7.32 -32.26
CA ALA A 665 48.42 6.50 -31.89
C ALA A 665 49.54 7.30 -31.21
N ALA A 666 49.68 8.58 -31.57
CA ALA A 666 50.66 9.49 -30.98
C ALA A 666 50.45 9.71 -29.46
N ASN A 667 49.21 9.67 -28.96
CA ASN A 667 48.96 9.85 -27.52
C ASN A 667 49.30 8.57 -26.73
N ASP A 668 48.97 7.40 -27.28
CA ASP A 668 49.28 6.10 -26.67
C ASP A 668 50.82 5.89 -26.58
N GLU A 669 51.58 6.40 -27.56
CA GLU A 669 53.05 6.38 -27.55
C GLU A 669 53.65 7.40 -26.58
N ARG A 670 53.09 8.63 -26.49
CA ARG A 670 53.50 9.65 -25.50
C ARG A 670 53.28 9.17 -24.06
N ILE A 671 52.15 8.53 -23.77
CA ILE A 671 51.85 7.97 -22.44
C ILE A 671 52.84 6.84 -22.09
N LYS A 672 53.10 5.90 -23.02
CA LYS A 672 54.11 4.86 -22.82
C LYS A 672 55.49 5.43 -22.51
N LYS A 673 55.93 6.44 -23.27
CA LYS A 673 57.23 7.09 -23.09
C LYS A 673 57.32 7.83 -21.76
N ALA A 674 56.27 8.55 -21.35
CA ALA A 674 56.21 9.24 -20.07
C ALA A 674 56.28 8.25 -18.88
N LEU A 675 55.52 7.15 -18.92
CA LEU A 675 55.54 6.12 -17.87
C LEU A 675 56.87 5.36 -17.81
N GLN A 676 57.53 5.11 -18.96
CA GLN A 676 58.88 4.54 -19.00
C GLN A 676 59.97 5.47 -18.48
N GLN A 677 59.77 6.80 -18.56
CA GLN A 677 60.72 7.79 -18.06
C GLN A 677 60.54 8.14 -16.58
N GLN A 678 59.31 8.10 -16.07
CA GLN A 678 58.96 8.62 -14.73
C GLN A 678 58.68 7.55 -13.65
N LEU A 679 58.68 6.27 -14.04
CA LEU A 679 58.62 5.13 -13.11
C LEU A 679 59.94 4.36 -13.13
N THR A 680 60.47 3.98 -11.97
CA THR A 680 61.67 3.14 -11.86
C THR A 680 61.41 1.70 -12.30
N GLN A 681 62.47 0.89 -12.45
CA GLN A 681 62.32 -0.52 -12.82
C GLN A 681 61.54 -1.33 -11.76
N GLU A 682 61.76 -1.08 -10.48
CA GLU A 682 61.01 -1.72 -9.38
C GLU A 682 59.56 -1.27 -9.32
N GLU A 683 59.27 0.03 -9.54
CA GLU A 683 57.90 0.55 -9.61
C GLU A 683 57.12 -0.07 -10.78
N ARG A 684 57.78 -0.23 -11.94
CA ARG A 684 57.20 -0.96 -13.09
C ARG A 684 57.00 -2.44 -12.77
N GLN A 685 57.91 -3.07 -12.04
CA GLN A 685 57.78 -4.47 -11.62
C GLN A 685 56.60 -4.67 -10.65
N CYS A 686 56.39 -3.74 -9.71
CA CYS A 686 55.21 -3.71 -8.83
C CYS A 686 53.88 -3.51 -9.62
N LEU A 687 53.91 -2.80 -10.75
CA LEU A 687 52.75 -2.56 -11.61
C LEU A 687 52.49 -3.67 -12.65
N ILE A 688 53.41 -4.61 -12.85
CA ILE A 688 53.30 -5.65 -13.90
C ILE A 688 52.23 -6.72 -13.60
N GLU A 689 51.75 -6.82 -12.35
CA GLU A 689 50.82 -7.90 -11.96
C GLU A 689 49.33 -7.60 -12.18
N GLN A 690 48.92 -6.35 -12.50
CA GLN A 690 47.51 -6.05 -12.81
C GLN A 690 47.33 -5.04 -13.95
N SER A 691 46.26 -5.25 -14.75
CA SER A 691 45.93 -4.40 -15.90
C SER A 691 45.39 -3.03 -15.46
N VAL A 692 46.21 -1.99 -15.56
CA VAL A 692 45.79 -0.60 -15.31
C VAL A 692 44.83 -0.14 -16.41
N PHE A 693 43.54 -0.02 -16.08
CA PHE A 693 42.51 0.48 -16.99
C PHE A 693 42.45 2.01 -16.90
N VAL A 694 43.05 2.71 -17.86
CA VAL A 694 42.89 4.17 -18.01
C VAL A 694 41.63 4.43 -18.85
N PRO A 695 40.55 5.04 -18.30
CA PRO A 695 39.35 5.31 -19.08
C PRO A 695 39.62 6.38 -20.14
N ARG A 696 39.28 6.10 -21.39
CA ARG A 696 39.04 7.13 -22.41
C ARG A 696 37.59 7.59 -22.28
N GLU A 697 37.38 8.87 -22.02
CA GLU A 697 36.06 9.47 -22.25
C GLU A 697 35.75 9.43 -23.76
N GLY A 698 34.51 9.09 -24.13
CA GLY A 698 34.08 9.06 -25.54
C GLY A 698 33.38 7.80 -26.06
N THR A 699 32.93 6.85 -25.22
CA THR A 699 32.07 5.72 -25.67
C THR A 699 30.80 5.58 -24.81
N GLN A 700 29.82 6.47 -25.03
CA GLN A 700 28.61 6.55 -24.21
C GLN A 700 27.65 5.35 -24.34
N THR A 701 27.70 4.55 -25.40
CA THR A 701 26.69 3.49 -25.66
C THR A 701 27.04 2.16 -24.98
N ALA A 702 28.18 1.55 -25.30
CA ALA A 702 28.48 0.18 -24.89
C ALA A 702 28.70 -0.01 -23.37
N GLN A 703 29.29 0.97 -22.68
CA GLN A 703 29.40 0.94 -21.21
C GLN A 703 28.05 1.19 -20.53
N ARG A 704 27.22 2.11 -21.08
CA ARG A 704 25.86 2.34 -20.58
C ARG A 704 25.01 1.09 -20.73
N ASP A 705 25.04 0.41 -21.88
CA ASP A 705 24.29 -0.83 -22.08
C ASP A 705 24.79 -1.98 -21.19
N LYS A 706 26.09 -2.05 -20.89
CA LYS A 706 26.64 -3.06 -19.95
C LYS A 706 26.23 -2.79 -18.49
N LEU A 707 26.18 -1.52 -18.08
CA LEU A 707 25.67 -1.09 -16.78
C LEU A 707 24.16 -1.31 -16.67
N LEU A 708 23.39 -0.84 -17.66
CA LEU A 708 21.95 -1.08 -17.78
C LEU A 708 21.65 -2.57 -17.71
N HIS A 709 22.36 -3.43 -18.46
CA HIS A 709 22.16 -4.88 -18.43
C HIS A 709 22.49 -5.52 -17.07
N THR A 710 23.42 -4.95 -16.30
CA THR A 710 23.79 -5.42 -14.95
C THR A 710 22.76 -4.95 -13.92
N PHE A 711 22.28 -3.70 -14.03
CA PHE A 711 21.22 -3.14 -13.20
C PHE A 711 19.88 -3.82 -13.48
N GLU A 712 19.52 -4.01 -14.75
CA GLU A 712 18.38 -4.79 -15.22
C GLU A 712 18.41 -6.20 -14.65
N LYS A 713 19.56 -6.91 -14.68
CA LYS A 713 19.73 -8.21 -14.00
C LYS A 713 19.59 -8.15 -12.47
N SER A 714 19.92 -7.04 -11.83
CA SER A 714 19.71 -6.82 -10.39
C SER A 714 18.21 -6.61 -10.09
N CYS A 715 17.54 -5.71 -10.81
CA CYS A 715 16.09 -5.49 -10.72
C CYS A 715 15.32 -6.79 -11.00
N ILE A 716 15.67 -7.52 -12.07
CA ILE A 716 15.12 -8.84 -12.43
C ILE A 716 15.38 -9.91 -11.34
N ARG A 717 16.44 -9.77 -10.52
CA ARG A 717 16.68 -10.63 -9.36
C ARG A 717 15.81 -10.23 -8.17
N ARG A 718 15.67 -8.93 -7.87
CA ARG A 718 14.85 -8.40 -6.77
C ARG A 718 13.34 -8.58 -7.01
N ALA A 719 12.86 -8.31 -8.23
CA ALA A 719 11.47 -8.50 -8.64
C ALA A 719 10.99 -9.97 -8.57
N GLY A 720 11.91 -10.93 -8.47
CA GLY A 720 11.63 -12.28 -8.00
C GLY A 720 10.42 -12.96 -8.66
N SER A 721 9.47 -13.37 -7.81
CA SER A 721 8.22 -14.05 -8.19
C SER A 721 7.08 -13.10 -8.55
N HIS A 722 7.28 -11.77 -8.47
CA HIS A 722 6.19 -10.78 -8.43
C HIS A 722 5.67 -10.34 -9.81
N GLY A 723 6.36 -10.66 -10.91
CA GLY A 723 5.85 -10.44 -12.27
C GLY A 723 6.85 -9.73 -13.20
N PRO A 724 6.37 -9.17 -14.31
CA PRO A 724 7.19 -8.34 -15.20
C PRO A 724 7.35 -6.92 -14.62
N ALA A 725 8.57 -6.37 -14.70
CA ALA A 725 8.87 -5.02 -14.22
C ALA A 725 9.02 -4.03 -15.37
N VAL A 726 8.99 -2.71 -15.08
CA VAL A 726 9.28 -1.66 -16.07
C VAL A 726 10.43 -0.78 -15.58
N LEU A 727 11.55 -0.84 -16.29
CA LEU A 727 12.70 0.02 -16.06
C LEU A 727 12.52 1.35 -16.81
N VAL A 728 12.65 2.48 -16.11
CA VAL A 728 12.60 3.82 -16.72
C VAL A 728 13.91 4.55 -16.46
N GLU A 729 14.63 4.88 -17.53
CA GLU A 729 15.79 5.77 -17.51
C GLU A 729 15.29 7.21 -17.66
N VAL A 730 15.68 8.10 -16.74
CA VAL A 730 15.30 9.51 -16.73
C VAL A 730 16.52 10.41 -16.90
N ASP A 731 16.34 11.58 -17.52
CA ASP A 731 17.38 12.61 -17.56
C ASP A 731 17.49 13.39 -16.23
N ARG A 732 18.46 14.31 -16.16
CA ARG A 732 18.69 15.22 -15.02
C ARG A 732 17.52 16.17 -14.68
N HIS A 733 16.44 16.15 -15.48
CA HIS A 733 15.22 16.89 -15.27
C HIS A 733 14.03 15.96 -14.93
N GLY A 734 14.29 14.66 -14.72
CA GLY A 734 13.29 13.63 -14.44
C GLY A 734 12.55 13.12 -15.67
N LYS A 735 12.87 13.58 -16.88
CA LYS A 735 12.14 13.18 -18.10
C LYS A 735 12.58 11.80 -18.55
N ALA A 736 11.63 10.89 -18.76
CA ALA A 736 11.89 9.55 -19.29
C ALA A 736 12.52 9.63 -20.69
N VAL A 737 13.78 9.18 -20.80
CA VAL A 737 14.56 9.13 -22.04
C VAL A 737 14.56 7.74 -22.67
N ASN A 738 14.38 6.69 -21.88
CA ASN A 738 14.38 5.30 -22.34
C ASN A 738 13.56 4.45 -21.37
N ILE A 739 12.72 3.55 -21.88
CA ILE A 739 11.82 2.70 -21.09
C ILE A 739 12.02 1.27 -21.59
N ARG A 740 12.30 0.34 -20.68
CA ARG A 740 12.49 -1.08 -20.98
C ARG A 740 11.64 -1.89 -20.02
N ALA A 741 10.55 -2.49 -20.49
CA ALA A 741 9.89 -3.54 -19.71
C ALA A 741 10.82 -4.76 -19.63
N ALA A 742 11.11 -5.18 -18.40
CA ALA A 742 12.06 -6.21 -18.01
C ALA A 742 11.29 -7.41 -17.47
N ASP A 743 11.11 -8.43 -18.31
CA ASP A 743 10.40 -9.65 -17.95
C ASP A 743 11.33 -10.86 -18.02
N ARG A 744 11.68 -11.39 -16.85
CA ARG A 744 12.56 -12.54 -16.68
C ARG A 744 12.05 -13.81 -17.38
N ASN A 745 10.73 -13.92 -17.53
CA ASN A 745 10.02 -15.13 -17.93
C ASN A 745 9.36 -15.00 -19.32
N LYS A 746 9.49 -13.86 -20.00
CA LYS A 746 8.84 -13.56 -21.30
C LYS A 746 7.30 -13.77 -21.28
N ARG A 747 6.65 -13.45 -20.16
CA ARG A 747 5.18 -13.48 -20.01
C ARG A 747 4.50 -12.33 -20.76
N LEU A 748 5.18 -11.19 -20.93
CA LEU A 748 4.74 -10.08 -21.77
C LEU A 748 5.03 -10.33 -23.25
N SER A 749 4.02 -10.11 -24.09
CA SER A 749 4.14 -10.17 -25.55
C SER A 749 4.80 -8.89 -26.09
N PRO A 750 5.49 -8.94 -27.25
CA PRO A 750 6.11 -7.75 -27.85
C PRO A 750 5.14 -6.57 -28.10
N PRO A 751 3.86 -6.77 -28.49
CA PRO A 751 2.88 -5.68 -28.56
C PRO A 751 2.64 -5.00 -27.20
N VAL A 752 2.52 -5.77 -26.11
CA VAL A 752 2.36 -5.19 -24.76
C VAL A 752 3.60 -4.39 -24.36
N HIS A 753 4.80 -4.88 -24.65
CA HIS A 753 6.05 -4.15 -24.42
C HIS A 753 6.02 -2.77 -25.09
N ALA A 754 5.63 -2.71 -26.36
CA ALA A 754 5.53 -1.46 -27.11
C ALA A 754 4.44 -0.50 -26.57
N CYS A 755 3.29 -1.03 -26.13
CA CYS A 755 2.21 -0.24 -25.53
C CYS A 755 2.61 0.37 -24.18
N ILE A 756 3.26 -0.41 -23.29
CA ILE A 756 3.80 0.08 -22.01
C ILE A 756 4.79 1.22 -22.26
N VAL A 757 5.77 1.00 -23.16
CA VAL A 757 6.77 2.01 -23.51
C VAL A 757 6.13 3.28 -24.05
N ARG A 758 5.06 3.17 -24.85
CA ARG A 758 4.35 4.33 -25.41
C ARG A 758 3.53 5.09 -24.35
N ALA A 759 2.74 4.39 -23.54
CA ALA A 759 1.92 4.99 -22.48
C ALA A 759 2.76 5.81 -21.48
N LEU A 760 3.97 5.33 -21.19
CA LEU A 760 4.93 5.96 -20.28
C LEU A 760 5.89 6.95 -20.97
N LYS A 761 5.87 7.06 -22.31
CA LYS A 761 6.85 7.87 -23.06
C LYS A 761 6.72 9.36 -22.73
N GLY A 762 7.85 10.00 -22.46
CA GLY A 762 7.91 11.43 -22.16
C GLY A 762 7.17 11.82 -20.89
N LEU A 763 6.96 10.89 -19.95
CA LEU A 763 6.58 11.26 -18.58
C LEU A 763 7.78 11.91 -17.89
N THR A 764 7.50 12.87 -17.02
CA THR A 764 8.48 13.38 -16.06
C THR A 764 8.22 12.68 -14.74
N PHE A 765 9.24 12.06 -14.18
CA PHE A 765 9.25 11.46 -12.84
C PHE A 765 9.89 12.46 -11.85
N PRO A 766 9.82 12.21 -10.53
CA PRO A 766 10.52 13.03 -9.54
C PRO A 766 12.01 13.16 -9.88
N CYS A 767 12.56 14.34 -9.66
CA CYS A 767 13.92 14.68 -10.07
C CYS A 767 14.94 14.16 -9.05
N LEU A 768 15.29 12.88 -9.18
CA LEU A 768 16.25 12.18 -8.33
C LEU A 768 17.68 12.62 -8.65
N THR A 769 18.51 12.78 -7.62
CA THR A 769 19.94 13.09 -7.76
C THR A 769 20.72 11.90 -8.31
N GLY A 770 21.95 12.13 -8.80
CA GLY A 770 22.70 11.13 -9.57
C GLY A 770 22.98 9.80 -8.84
N GLU A 771 23.08 9.81 -7.50
CA GLU A 771 23.22 8.59 -6.70
C GLU A 771 21.87 7.86 -6.53
N GLU A 772 20.77 8.61 -6.39
CA GLU A 772 19.42 8.09 -6.17
C GLU A 772 18.86 7.38 -7.41
N VAL A 773 19.14 7.88 -8.63
CA VAL A 773 18.70 7.25 -9.90
C VAL A 773 19.17 5.80 -10.03
N THR A 774 20.32 5.44 -9.45
CA THR A 774 20.87 4.06 -9.49
C THR A 774 20.31 3.12 -8.40
N ARG A 775 19.46 3.63 -7.50
CA ARG A 775 18.90 2.88 -6.36
C ARG A 775 17.40 3.08 -6.15
N TRP A 776 16.74 3.88 -6.99
CA TRP A 776 15.30 4.10 -6.93
C TRP A 776 14.53 2.83 -7.31
N ASP A 777 13.90 2.22 -6.30
CA ASP A 777 12.80 1.30 -6.54
C ASP A 777 11.54 2.17 -6.75
N PRO A 778 10.81 2.02 -7.87
CA PRO A 778 9.54 2.71 -8.02
C PRO A 778 8.58 2.23 -6.92
N HIS A 779 7.79 3.17 -6.39
CA HIS A 779 6.78 2.93 -5.35
C HIS A 779 5.99 1.64 -5.63
N PRO A 780 5.66 0.78 -4.63
CA PRO A 780 5.06 -0.53 -4.89
C PRO A 780 3.74 -0.49 -5.68
N VAL A 781 3.01 0.64 -5.68
CA VAL A 781 1.85 0.93 -6.56
C VAL A 781 2.19 0.92 -8.07
N ILE A 782 3.47 0.90 -8.44
CA ILE A 782 4.00 0.76 -9.82
C ILE A 782 4.57 -0.67 -10.06
N MET A 783 4.88 -1.40 -8.99
CA MET A 783 5.46 -2.77 -9.02
C MET A 783 4.39 -3.87 -8.87
N GLU A 784 3.26 -3.55 -8.22
CA GLU A 784 1.99 -4.29 -8.27
C GLU A 784 1.12 -3.84 -9.46
#